data_AF-A0A8R7PAS2-F1
#
_entry.id   AF-A0A8R7PAS2-F1
#
_cell.length_a   1.000
_cell.length_b   1.000
_cell.length_c   1.000
_cell.angle_alpha   90.00
_cell.angle_beta   90.00
_cell.angle_gamma   90.00
#
_symmetry.space_group_name_H-M   'P 1'
#
loop_
_entity.id
_entity.type
_entity.pdbx_description
1 polymer ?
#
loop_
_entity_poly.entity_id
_entity_poly.type
_entity_poly.pdbx_seq_one_letter_code
_entity_poly.pdbx_strand_id
1 'polypeptide(L)'
;MRGEVKLNNYSLEAVADEVLRRKVPLVPNKTLNRWFATGPGQGRHRCIEYVNSRAMLNLEIINQLDLVNRTSELARVFGIDFFSVLSRGSQFRVESMLLRLAHTQNYLAISPGNQQVASQPAMECMPLVMEPESAFYSDPVLVLDFQSLYPSMIIAYNLCYSTCLGKVFPSKSSVLGVSSYSADPHTIADLKNQLILTPNGVLYVQPEVRKGVVPRLLEEILSTRIMVKQALKKLAPSQKVLQKILNARQLALKLIANVTYGYTAAGFSGRMPCAELADSIVQCGRRTLETAISFVNQHPLWNARVVYGDTDSMFVLLKGRSREEAFRIGKEIASLVTAINPDPVTLKFEKVYHPCFLLTKKRYVGYSYENPEQNEPIFDAKGIETVRRDTCPAVAKMLERSLRIMFEEQDLVKVKSYVERQWTRILSGKVSIQDFIFAKEVRLGTYSARASSLPPAAIVATKAMLSDPRAEPRYAERVPYVVIHGEPGARLVDMVINPYGLLEVGSPYRLNELYYITKQIIPALQRVFGLLGVNLNKWFKEMPRPTRSTLAKRQSALGHGSRDSSSIRLGWNKKPSAKVARIDTYYMSSHCTICGDTVQGSETFCSYCLKNEAVVATVVTGRTSKLEREIQHLAAVCGHCGGADWIMESGVKCVSLACPVFYERLKIQKELRVVSESAGEAGYYPFCCGELF
;
A
#
# COMPACT_ATOMS: atom_id res chain seq x y z
N MET A 1 -3.78 -14.59 -0.55
CA MET A 1 -3.95 -13.31 0.18
C MET A 1 -3.09 -12.16 -0.34
N ARG A 2 -1.76 -12.29 -0.48
CA ARG A 2 -0.91 -11.20 -1.03
C ARG A 2 -1.36 -10.70 -2.42
N GLY A 3 -1.80 -11.60 -3.29
CA GLY A 3 -2.38 -11.25 -4.60
C GLY A 3 -3.83 -10.77 -4.55
N GLU A 4 -4.50 -10.88 -3.40
CA GLU A 4 -5.94 -10.59 -3.25
C GLU A 4 -6.20 -9.23 -2.59
N VAL A 5 -5.47 -8.94 -1.51
CA VAL A 5 -5.64 -7.72 -0.71
C VAL A 5 -4.30 -7.01 -0.55
N LYS A 6 -4.31 -5.68 -0.57
CA LYS A 6 -3.11 -4.85 -0.42
C LYS A 6 -2.96 -4.37 1.01
N LEU A 7 -2.23 -5.14 1.82
CA LEU A 7 -2.00 -4.83 3.24
C LEU A 7 -0.54 -4.45 3.51
N ASN A 8 -0.31 -3.76 4.64
CA ASN A 8 1.03 -3.49 5.17
C ASN A 8 1.65 -4.71 5.84
N ASN A 9 0.84 -5.51 6.52
CA ASN A 9 1.20 -6.78 7.15
C ASN A 9 0.19 -7.85 6.69
N TYR A 10 0.66 -9.07 6.46
CA TYR A 10 -0.14 -10.21 6.02
C TYR A 10 -0.27 -11.29 7.10
N SER A 11 -0.10 -10.93 8.38
CA SER A 11 -0.47 -11.82 9.49
C SER A 11 -1.96 -12.17 9.43
N LEU A 12 -2.34 -13.32 10.00
CA LEU A 12 -3.74 -13.77 9.99
C LEU A 12 -4.67 -12.72 10.59
N GLU A 13 -4.24 -12.04 11.65
CA GLU A 13 -5.01 -11.02 12.36
C GLU A 13 -5.24 -9.79 11.48
N ALA A 14 -4.23 -9.35 10.72
CA ALA A 14 -4.37 -8.23 9.79
C ALA A 14 -5.27 -8.58 8.60
N VAL A 15 -5.19 -9.81 8.09
CA VAL A 15 -6.06 -10.28 7.00
C VAL A 15 -7.50 -10.45 7.48
N ALA A 16 -7.73 -11.02 8.67
CA ALA A 16 -9.05 -11.18 9.24
C ALA A 16 -9.73 -9.82 9.51
N ASP A 17 -8.97 -8.83 9.99
CA ASP A 17 -9.47 -7.47 10.20
C ASP A 17 -9.88 -6.80 8.89
N GLU A 18 -9.12 -6.98 7.81
CA GLU A 18 -9.48 -6.36 6.53
C GLU A 18 -10.64 -7.09 5.84
N VAL A 19 -10.60 -8.42 5.81
CA VAL A 19 -11.53 -9.22 5.01
C VAL A 19 -12.84 -9.47 5.76
N LEU A 20 -12.76 -9.85 7.03
CA LEU A 20 -13.91 -10.22 7.86
C LEU A 20 -14.38 -9.09 8.78
N ARG A 21 -13.63 -7.97 8.85
CA ARG A 21 -13.88 -6.88 9.82
C ARG A 21 -13.92 -7.38 11.27
N ARG A 22 -13.13 -8.42 11.57
CA ARG A 22 -13.05 -9.08 12.88
C ARG A 22 -11.65 -8.98 13.46
N LYS A 23 -11.54 -8.46 14.70
CA LYS A 23 -10.28 -8.53 15.47
C LYS A 23 -10.10 -9.93 16.02
N VAL A 24 -8.88 -10.46 15.88
CA VAL A 24 -8.52 -11.81 16.31
C VAL A 24 -7.29 -11.73 17.22
N PRO A 25 -7.27 -12.43 18.37
CA PRO A 25 -6.13 -12.42 19.26
C PRO A 25 -4.95 -13.21 18.69
N LEU A 26 -3.73 -12.76 18.99
CA LEU A 26 -2.49 -13.47 18.73
C LEU A 26 -1.86 -13.87 20.06
N VAL A 27 -1.90 -15.16 20.39
CA VAL A 27 -1.29 -15.71 21.62
C VAL A 27 0.10 -16.27 21.29
N PRO A 28 1.16 -15.92 22.06
CA PRO A 28 2.50 -16.46 21.85
C PRO A 28 2.58 -17.98 22.01
N ASN A 29 3.42 -18.63 21.19
CA ASN A 29 3.61 -20.09 21.24
C ASN A 29 4.05 -20.59 22.63
N LYS A 30 4.84 -19.81 23.39
CA LYS A 30 5.25 -20.15 24.77
C LYS A 30 4.03 -20.32 25.69
N THR A 31 3.02 -19.46 25.55
CA THR A 31 1.78 -19.51 26.33
C THR A 31 0.94 -20.71 25.90
N LEU A 32 0.80 -20.95 24.59
CA LEU A 32 0.07 -22.10 24.06
C LEU A 32 0.65 -23.43 24.54
N ASN A 33 1.99 -23.58 24.52
CA ASN A 33 2.67 -24.77 25.03
C ASN A 33 2.36 -25.02 26.51
N ARG A 34 2.33 -23.95 27.31
CA ARG A 34 2.00 -24.03 28.73
C ARG A 34 0.54 -24.42 28.95
N TRP A 35 -0.40 -23.78 28.25
CA TRP A 35 -1.82 -24.15 28.28
C TRP A 35 -2.06 -25.61 27.90
N PHE A 36 -1.35 -26.13 26.91
CA PHE A 36 -1.47 -27.53 26.50
C PHE A 36 -0.90 -28.51 27.54
N ALA A 37 0.20 -28.12 28.20
CA ALA A 37 0.90 -28.94 29.19
C ALA A 37 0.14 -29.12 30.50
N THR A 38 -0.81 -28.25 30.84
CA THR A 38 -1.54 -28.28 32.13
C THR A 38 -2.58 -29.41 32.26
N GLY A 39 -2.51 -30.46 31.44
CA GLY A 39 -3.41 -31.61 31.51
C GLY A 39 -4.74 -31.45 30.75
N PRO A 40 -5.64 -32.44 30.78
CA PRO A 40 -6.92 -32.44 30.04
C PRO A 40 -7.94 -31.39 30.51
N GLY A 41 -7.66 -30.65 31.59
CA GLY A 41 -8.52 -29.58 32.09
C GLY A 41 -8.59 -28.34 31.17
N GLN A 42 -9.14 -27.25 31.73
CA GLN A 42 -9.55 -26.04 31.00
C GLN A 42 -8.44 -25.42 30.09
N GLY A 43 -7.17 -25.45 30.51
CA GLY A 43 -6.04 -24.92 29.72
C GLY A 43 -5.82 -25.62 28.37
N ARG A 44 -5.87 -26.96 28.32
CA ARG A 44 -5.66 -27.71 27.06
C ARG A 44 -6.83 -27.53 26.11
N HIS A 45 -8.05 -27.59 26.62
CA HIS A 45 -9.26 -27.33 25.83
C HIS A 45 -9.17 -25.96 25.15
N ARG A 46 -8.76 -24.94 25.89
CA ARG A 46 -8.57 -23.58 25.37
C ARG A 46 -7.50 -23.48 24.29
N CYS A 47 -6.38 -24.18 24.45
CA CYS A 47 -5.35 -24.24 23.41
C CYS A 47 -5.93 -24.86 22.11
N ILE A 48 -6.70 -25.93 22.24
CA ILE A 48 -7.35 -26.60 21.09
C ILE A 48 -8.38 -25.66 20.44
N GLU A 49 -9.22 -25.00 21.24
CA GLU A 49 -10.21 -24.03 20.76
C GLU A 49 -9.55 -22.88 19.99
N TYR A 50 -8.43 -22.34 20.50
CA TYR A 50 -7.65 -21.29 19.82
C TYR A 50 -7.15 -21.76 18.45
N VAL A 51 -6.57 -22.97 18.38
CA VAL A 51 -6.08 -23.53 17.11
C VAL A 51 -7.22 -23.81 16.13
N ASN A 52 -8.33 -24.39 16.62
CA ASN A 52 -9.51 -24.68 15.81
C ASN A 52 -10.14 -23.40 15.24
N SER A 53 -10.28 -22.36 16.06
CA SER A 53 -10.78 -21.04 15.65
C SER A 53 -9.91 -20.42 14.54
N ARG A 54 -8.58 -20.61 14.61
CA ARG A 54 -7.65 -20.14 13.56
C ARG A 54 -7.75 -20.96 12.27
N ALA A 55 -8.05 -22.25 12.36
CA ALA A 55 -8.31 -23.07 11.17
C ALA A 55 -9.61 -22.63 10.48
N MET A 56 -10.69 -22.42 11.25
CA MET A 56 -11.98 -21.93 10.75
C MET A 56 -11.88 -20.54 10.09
N LEU A 57 -11.09 -19.63 10.67
CA LEU A 57 -10.80 -18.31 10.10
C LEU A 57 -10.27 -18.39 8.66
N ASN A 58 -9.45 -19.39 8.33
CA ASN A 58 -8.94 -19.54 6.97
C ASN A 58 -10.07 -19.85 5.98
N LEU A 59 -11.02 -20.70 6.37
CA LEU A 59 -12.19 -21.04 5.54
C LEU A 59 -13.13 -19.83 5.38
N GLU A 60 -13.37 -19.09 6.45
CA GLU A 60 -14.18 -17.86 6.44
C GLU A 60 -13.57 -16.82 5.49
N ILE A 61 -12.25 -16.59 5.56
CA ILE A 61 -11.54 -15.65 4.67
C ILE A 61 -11.65 -16.07 3.21
N ILE A 62 -11.46 -17.35 2.91
CA ILE A 62 -11.56 -17.90 1.54
C ILE A 62 -12.97 -17.72 0.98
N ASN A 63 -13.99 -17.98 1.81
CA ASN A 63 -15.40 -17.86 1.43
C ASN A 63 -15.82 -16.39 1.24
N GLN A 64 -15.38 -15.49 2.13
CA GLN A 64 -15.68 -14.07 2.05
C GLN A 64 -15.10 -13.42 0.78
N LEU A 65 -13.90 -13.85 0.37
CA LEU A 65 -13.26 -13.41 -0.88
C LEU A 65 -13.78 -14.14 -2.13
N ASP A 66 -14.70 -15.10 -1.96
CA ASP A 66 -15.25 -15.93 -3.03
C ASP A 66 -14.15 -16.58 -3.90
N LEU A 67 -13.03 -16.95 -3.27
CA LEU A 67 -11.80 -17.30 -3.98
C LEU A 67 -11.99 -18.51 -4.88
N VAL A 68 -12.70 -19.55 -4.39
CA VAL A 68 -12.92 -20.80 -5.14
C VAL A 68 -13.81 -20.54 -6.35
N ASN A 69 -15.00 -19.96 -6.17
CA ASN A 69 -15.95 -19.72 -7.26
C ASN A 69 -15.36 -18.79 -8.33
N ARG A 70 -14.71 -17.71 -7.91
CA ARG A 70 -14.02 -16.80 -8.82
C ARG A 70 -12.92 -17.52 -9.60
N THR A 71 -12.10 -18.34 -8.94
CA THR A 71 -11.04 -19.11 -9.61
C THR A 71 -11.61 -20.12 -10.62
N SER A 72 -12.70 -20.80 -10.27
CA SER A 72 -13.42 -21.69 -11.17
C SER A 72 -13.97 -20.96 -12.40
N GLU A 73 -14.56 -19.77 -12.23
CA GLU A 73 -15.04 -18.97 -13.36
C GLU A 73 -13.89 -18.46 -14.23
N LEU A 74 -12.77 -18.04 -13.63
CA LEU A 74 -11.57 -17.68 -14.38
C LEU A 74 -11.04 -18.87 -15.20
N ALA A 75 -10.99 -20.07 -14.62
CA ALA A 75 -10.57 -21.29 -15.31
C ALA A 75 -11.46 -21.59 -16.53
N ARG A 76 -12.79 -21.46 -16.37
CA ARG A 76 -13.77 -21.65 -17.46
C ARG A 76 -13.58 -20.62 -18.59
N VAL A 77 -13.42 -19.34 -18.25
CA VAL A 77 -13.23 -18.27 -19.25
C VAL A 77 -11.91 -18.44 -19.99
N PHE A 78 -10.82 -18.72 -19.27
CA PHE A 78 -9.49 -18.86 -19.87
C PHE A 78 -9.29 -20.22 -20.53
N GLY A 79 -10.13 -21.21 -20.28
CA GLY A 79 -9.95 -22.59 -20.77
C GLY A 79 -8.65 -23.21 -20.26
N ILE A 80 -8.40 -23.13 -18.96
CA ILE A 80 -7.22 -23.73 -18.29
C ILE A 80 -7.65 -24.44 -17.01
N ASP A 81 -6.78 -25.29 -16.45
CA ASP A 81 -7.05 -25.96 -15.17
C ASP A 81 -7.11 -24.97 -13.99
N PHE A 82 -7.85 -25.35 -12.95
CA PHE A 82 -8.08 -24.52 -11.76
C PHE A 82 -6.77 -24.07 -11.09
N PHE A 83 -5.79 -24.97 -10.96
CA PHE A 83 -4.54 -24.67 -10.27
C PHE A 83 -3.67 -23.69 -11.07
N SER A 84 -3.66 -23.79 -12.40
CA SER A 84 -2.96 -22.86 -13.29
C SER A 84 -3.47 -21.43 -13.19
N VAL A 85 -4.73 -21.20 -12.82
CA VAL A 85 -5.23 -19.84 -12.54
C VAL A 85 -4.48 -19.21 -11.37
N LEU A 86 -4.09 -20.00 -10.36
CA LEU A 86 -3.41 -19.54 -9.15
C LEU A 86 -1.88 -19.51 -9.31
N SER A 87 -1.31 -20.50 -10.01
CA SER A 87 0.13 -20.72 -10.09
C SER A 87 0.79 -20.11 -11.33
N ARG A 88 0.08 -19.97 -12.45
CA ARG A 88 0.65 -19.52 -13.73
C ARG A 88 0.36 -18.04 -14.01
N GLY A 89 1.29 -17.43 -14.75
CA GLY A 89 1.23 -16.02 -15.14
C GLY A 89 0.24 -15.71 -16.27
N SER A 90 0.20 -14.45 -16.67
CA SER A 90 -0.71 -13.93 -17.70
C SER A 90 -0.48 -14.54 -19.09
N GLN A 91 0.77 -14.79 -19.48
CA GLN A 91 1.11 -15.34 -20.81
C GLN A 91 0.37 -16.65 -21.11
N PHE A 92 0.31 -17.56 -20.13
CA PHE A 92 -0.37 -18.85 -20.30
C PHE A 92 -1.88 -18.70 -20.56
N ARG A 93 -2.48 -17.64 -20.00
CA ARG A 93 -3.92 -17.35 -20.16
C ARG A 93 -4.20 -16.80 -21.56
N VAL A 94 -3.34 -15.90 -22.05
CA VAL A 94 -3.42 -15.36 -23.41
C VAL A 94 -3.23 -16.49 -24.43
N GLU A 95 -2.21 -17.32 -24.24
CA GLU A 95 -1.93 -18.46 -25.12
C GLU A 95 -3.09 -19.43 -25.24
N SER A 96 -3.70 -19.84 -24.12
CA SER A 96 -4.82 -20.76 -24.17
C SER A 96 -5.95 -20.22 -25.07
N MET A 97 -6.29 -18.94 -24.94
CA MET A 97 -7.35 -18.35 -25.75
C MET A 97 -6.92 -18.12 -27.20
N LEU A 98 -5.71 -17.58 -27.41
CA LEU A 98 -5.18 -17.25 -28.73
C LEU A 98 -5.00 -18.51 -29.59
N LEU A 99 -4.42 -19.57 -29.04
CA LEU A 99 -4.14 -20.80 -29.79
C LEU A 99 -5.44 -21.55 -30.13
N ARG A 100 -6.42 -21.56 -29.23
CA ARG A 100 -7.75 -22.13 -29.55
C ARG A 100 -8.40 -21.40 -30.71
N LEU A 101 -8.31 -20.06 -30.74
CA LEU A 101 -8.85 -19.27 -31.85
C LEU A 101 -8.06 -19.49 -33.14
N ALA A 102 -6.72 -19.46 -33.08
CA ALA A 102 -5.84 -19.69 -34.22
C ALA A 102 -6.08 -21.06 -34.87
N HIS A 103 -6.30 -22.10 -34.06
CA HIS A 103 -6.62 -23.44 -34.53
C HIS A 103 -7.90 -23.50 -35.37
N THR A 104 -8.94 -22.71 -35.03
CA THR A 104 -10.18 -22.65 -35.84
C THR A 104 -9.98 -22.10 -37.26
N GLN A 105 -8.84 -21.44 -37.51
CA GLN A 105 -8.47 -20.83 -38.78
C GLN A 105 -7.27 -21.51 -39.43
N ASN A 106 -6.89 -22.72 -38.97
CA ASN A 106 -5.75 -23.50 -39.48
C ASN A 106 -4.39 -22.78 -39.39
N TYR A 107 -4.21 -21.89 -38.41
CA TYR A 107 -2.90 -21.28 -38.16
C TYR A 107 -2.00 -22.19 -37.33
N LEU A 108 -0.70 -22.13 -37.61
CA LEU A 108 0.36 -22.73 -36.81
C LEU A 108 1.11 -21.62 -36.06
N ALA A 109 1.19 -21.75 -34.75
CA ALA A 109 1.96 -20.83 -33.91
C ALA A 109 3.44 -21.21 -33.90
N ILE A 110 4.30 -20.20 -33.91
CA ILE A 110 5.75 -20.38 -33.76
C ILE A 110 6.11 -20.59 -32.28
N SER A 111 7.11 -21.42 -32.03
CA SER A 111 7.62 -21.70 -30.67
C SER A 111 9.11 -21.34 -30.60
N PRO A 112 9.46 -20.05 -30.48
CA PRO A 112 10.85 -19.61 -30.39
C PRO A 112 11.54 -20.10 -29.13
N GLY A 113 12.83 -20.43 -29.25
CA GLY A 113 13.72 -20.65 -28.12
C GLY A 113 14.19 -19.34 -27.48
N ASN A 114 14.78 -19.43 -26.29
CA ASN A 114 15.27 -18.27 -25.54
C ASN A 114 16.26 -17.40 -26.34
N GLN A 115 17.11 -18.02 -27.16
CA GLN A 115 18.08 -17.30 -27.99
C GLN A 115 17.40 -16.49 -29.10
N GLN A 116 16.36 -17.04 -29.73
CA GLN A 116 15.58 -16.33 -30.75
C GLN A 116 14.81 -15.14 -30.15
N VAL A 117 14.27 -15.31 -28.94
CA VAL A 117 13.63 -14.23 -28.19
C VAL A 117 14.65 -13.14 -27.84
N ALA A 118 15.86 -13.51 -27.41
CA ALA A 118 16.92 -12.55 -27.09
C ALA A 118 17.48 -11.83 -28.33
N SER A 119 17.42 -12.46 -29.51
CA SER A 119 17.92 -11.88 -30.76
C SER A 119 16.89 -11.04 -31.52
N GLN A 120 15.65 -10.95 -31.04
CA GLN A 120 14.63 -10.11 -31.68
C GLN A 120 15.04 -8.63 -31.64
N PRO A 121 14.52 -7.80 -32.56
CA PRO A 121 14.75 -6.36 -32.51
C PRO A 121 14.32 -5.76 -31.17
N ALA A 122 15.09 -4.79 -30.66
CA ALA A 122 14.67 -4.03 -29.50
C ALA A 122 13.40 -3.21 -29.83
N MET A 123 12.49 -3.11 -28.88
CA MET A 123 11.33 -2.21 -28.98
C MET A 123 11.81 -0.77 -28.87
N GLU A 124 11.42 0.06 -29.84
CA GLU A 124 11.89 1.43 -30.00
C GLU A 124 10.83 2.44 -29.54
N CYS A 125 9.55 2.05 -29.53
CA CYS A 125 8.44 2.96 -29.27
C CYS A 125 8.13 3.07 -27.77
N MET A 126 7.95 4.30 -27.28
CA MET A 126 7.58 4.57 -25.90
C MET A 126 6.22 5.26 -25.80
N PRO A 127 5.38 4.87 -24.81
CA PRO A 127 4.11 5.55 -24.56
C PRO A 127 4.34 7.02 -24.19
N LEU A 128 3.35 7.87 -24.49
CA LEU A 128 3.41 9.27 -24.12
C LEU A 128 3.06 9.44 -22.63
N VAL A 129 4.00 9.97 -21.85
CA VAL A 129 3.73 10.49 -20.50
C VAL A 129 4.24 11.93 -20.47
N MET A 130 3.30 12.88 -20.52
CA MET A 130 3.60 14.30 -20.48
C MET A 130 4.22 14.66 -19.13
N GLU A 131 5.11 15.66 -19.11
CA GLU A 131 5.48 16.28 -17.84
C GLU A 131 4.25 17.08 -17.35
N PRO A 132 3.75 16.83 -16.13
CA PRO A 132 2.66 17.65 -15.61
C PRO A 132 3.14 19.08 -15.38
N GLU A 133 2.27 20.04 -15.61
CA GLU A 133 2.44 21.38 -15.05
C GLU A 133 2.25 21.27 -13.52
N SER A 134 3.34 21.12 -12.78
CA SER A 134 3.32 20.87 -11.34
C SER A 134 2.80 22.07 -10.57
N ALA A 135 1.57 21.99 -10.07
CA ALA A 135 0.92 23.09 -9.36
C ALA A 135 -0.24 22.60 -8.48
N PHE A 136 -0.75 23.52 -7.67
CA PHE A 136 -2.09 23.43 -7.11
C PHE A 136 -3.09 24.03 -8.09
N TYR A 137 -4.15 23.30 -8.40
CA TYR A 137 -5.25 23.72 -9.26
C TYR A 137 -6.50 23.89 -8.40
N SER A 138 -6.89 25.13 -8.17
CA SER A 138 -8.17 25.48 -7.54
C SER A 138 -9.35 25.36 -8.50
N ASP A 139 -9.11 25.51 -9.81
CA ASP A 139 -10.13 25.39 -10.86
C ASP A 139 -10.37 23.91 -11.27
N PRO A 140 -11.52 23.59 -11.89
CA PRO A 140 -11.81 22.24 -12.38
C PRO A 140 -10.78 21.71 -13.40
N VAL A 141 -10.31 20.49 -13.15
CA VAL A 141 -9.48 19.71 -14.07
C VAL A 141 -10.25 18.46 -14.49
N LEU A 142 -10.61 18.37 -15.77
CA LEU A 142 -11.27 17.18 -16.33
C LEU A 142 -10.27 16.03 -16.43
N VAL A 143 -10.75 14.82 -16.19
CA VAL A 143 -9.99 13.58 -16.46
C VAL A 143 -10.74 12.80 -17.53
N LEU A 144 -10.11 12.68 -18.69
CA LEU A 144 -10.59 11.93 -19.84
C LEU A 144 -9.63 10.75 -20.08
N ASP A 145 -10.16 9.57 -20.36
CA ASP A 145 -9.39 8.33 -20.51
C ASP A 145 -9.91 7.47 -21.68
N PHE A 146 -9.01 6.93 -22.51
CA PHE A 146 -9.37 6.05 -23.62
C PHE A 146 -9.76 4.67 -23.11
N GLN A 147 -10.95 4.19 -23.47
CA GLN A 147 -11.44 2.90 -23.00
C GLN A 147 -10.67 1.76 -23.67
N SER A 148 -9.83 1.06 -22.91
CA SER A 148 -9.05 -0.07 -23.41
C SER A 148 -8.17 0.33 -24.61
N LEU A 149 -7.39 1.41 -24.47
CA LEU A 149 -6.62 2.04 -25.56
C LEU A 149 -5.91 1.01 -26.46
N TYR A 150 -5.01 0.20 -25.91
CA TYR A 150 -4.24 -0.76 -26.72
C TYR A 150 -5.10 -1.85 -27.38
N PRO A 151 -6.06 -2.49 -26.68
CA PRO A 151 -7.03 -3.34 -27.36
C PRO A 151 -7.76 -2.66 -28.53
N SER A 152 -8.18 -1.41 -28.36
CA SER A 152 -8.86 -0.66 -29.42
C SER A 152 -7.94 -0.33 -30.59
N MET A 153 -6.66 0.00 -30.36
CA MET A 153 -5.67 0.18 -31.43
C MET A 153 -5.47 -1.11 -32.24
N ILE A 154 -5.42 -2.27 -31.55
CA ILE A 154 -5.26 -3.56 -32.21
C ILE A 154 -6.45 -3.86 -33.12
N ILE A 155 -7.67 -3.60 -32.66
CA ILE A 155 -8.88 -3.84 -33.43
C ILE A 155 -8.99 -2.85 -34.60
N ALA A 156 -8.89 -1.54 -34.32
CA ALA A 156 -9.11 -0.48 -35.31
C ALA A 156 -8.13 -0.55 -36.49
N TYR A 157 -6.86 -0.92 -36.24
CA TYR A 157 -5.82 -0.98 -37.27
C TYR A 157 -5.46 -2.41 -37.68
N ASN A 158 -6.27 -3.41 -37.30
CA ASN A 158 -6.05 -4.83 -37.64
C ASN A 158 -4.65 -5.38 -37.30
N LEU A 159 -4.10 -4.97 -36.15
CA LEU A 159 -2.70 -5.26 -35.78
C LEU A 159 -2.57 -6.70 -35.26
N CYS A 160 -1.95 -7.59 -36.03
CA CYS A 160 -1.80 -8.99 -35.66
C CYS A 160 -0.50 -9.60 -36.21
N TYR A 161 -0.06 -10.70 -35.60
CA TYR A 161 0.97 -11.56 -36.17
C TYR A 161 0.62 -12.01 -37.61
N SER A 162 -0.66 -12.32 -37.86
CA SER A 162 -1.12 -12.88 -39.14
C SER A 162 -1.38 -11.85 -40.25
N THR A 163 -1.23 -10.56 -39.94
CA THR A 163 -1.51 -9.43 -40.85
C THR A 163 -0.30 -8.52 -41.06
N CYS A 164 0.77 -8.68 -40.25
CA CYS A 164 1.99 -7.88 -40.32
C CYS A 164 2.87 -8.33 -41.50
N LEU A 165 3.30 -7.37 -42.33
CA LEU A 165 4.19 -7.58 -43.48
C LEU A 165 5.63 -7.08 -43.23
N GLY A 166 5.90 -6.49 -42.07
CA GLY A 166 7.22 -5.97 -41.69
C GLY A 166 7.42 -4.48 -41.97
N LYS A 167 8.63 -3.98 -41.70
CA LYS A 167 9.01 -2.57 -41.88
C LYS A 167 9.19 -2.23 -43.38
N VAL A 168 8.70 -1.07 -43.82
CA VAL A 168 8.85 -0.57 -45.21
C VAL A 168 10.31 -0.23 -45.52
N PHE A 169 11.02 0.33 -44.55
CA PHE A 169 12.43 0.66 -44.71
C PHE A 169 13.27 -0.54 -44.30
N PRO A 170 14.24 -0.98 -45.12
CA PRO A 170 15.05 -2.14 -44.80
C PRO A 170 15.89 -1.83 -43.57
N SER A 171 15.52 -2.44 -42.44
CA SER A 171 16.51 -2.77 -41.43
C SER A 171 17.45 -3.81 -42.07
N LYS A 172 18.73 -3.83 -41.72
CA LYS A 172 19.73 -4.79 -42.25
C LYS A 172 19.36 -6.28 -42.04
N SER A 173 18.20 -6.56 -41.44
CA SER A 173 17.69 -7.85 -41.04
C SER A 173 16.25 -8.01 -41.54
N SER A 174 15.98 -9.01 -42.37
CA SER A 174 14.63 -9.45 -42.77
C SER A 174 13.99 -10.27 -41.64
N VAL A 175 13.81 -9.64 -40.48
CA VAL A 175 13.26 -10.27 -39.28
C VAL A 175 11.93 -9.61 -38.94
N LEU A 176 10.95 -10.46 -38.63
CA LEU A 176 9.67 -10.08 -38.05
C LEU A 176 9.54 -10.80 -36.71
N GLY A 177 9.63 -10.03 -35.62
CA GLY A 177 9.71 -10.56 -34.26
C GLY A 177 10.91 -11.49 -34.09
N VAL A 178 10.65 -12.79 -34.03
CA VAL A 178 11.63 -13.86 -33.76
C VAL A 178 11.93 -14.74 -34.96
N SER A 179 11.33 -14.43 -36.12
CA SER A 179 11.42 -15.24 -37.34
C SER A 179 11.96 -14.42 -38.50
N SER A 180 12.75 -15.05 -39.36
CA SER A 180 13.15 -14.47 -40.64
C SER A 180 11.93 -14.43 -41.56
N TYR A 181 11.55 -13.24 -42.01
CA TYR A 181 10.41 -13.03 -42.90
C TYR A 181 10.72 -11.88 -43.87
N SER A 182 10.39 -12.09 -45.13
CA SER A 182 10.39 -11.06 -46.16
C SER A 182 9.10 -11.21 -46.95
N ALA A 183 8.30 -10.14 -46.98
CA ALA A 183 7.14 -10.10 -47.85
C ALA A 183 7.59 -10.04 -49.32
N ASP A 184 6.88 -10.76 -50.19
CA ASP A 184 7.12 -10.75 -51.63
C ASP A 184 6.76 -9.36 -52.21
N PRO A 185 7.68 -8.68 -52.92
CA PRO A 185 7.41 -7.35 -53.48
C PRO A 185 6.21 -7.30 -54.43
N HIS A 186 5.96 -8.37 -55.19
CA HIS A 186 4.80 -8.43 -56.09
C HIS A 186 3.49 -8.44 -55.29
N THR A 187 3.42 -9.26 -54.24
CA THR A 187 2.30 -9.29 -53.30
C THR A 187 2.05 -7.91 -52.65
N ILE A 188 3.09 -7.16 -52.28
CA ILE A 188 2.94 -5.80 -51.72
C ILE A 188 2.37 -4.84 -52.78
N ALA A 189 2.84 -4.93 -54.03
CA ALA A 189 2.37 -4.10 -55.12
C ALA A 189 0.88 -4.36 -55.45
N ASP A 190 0.49 -5.64 -55.49
CA ASP A 190 -0.90 -6.06 -55.74
C ASP A 190 -1.85 -5.58 -54.64
N LEU A 191 -1.39 -5.58 -53.40
CA LEU A 191 -2.19 -5.17 -52.24
C LEU A 191 -2.11 -3.68 -51.93
N LYS A 192 -1.46 -2.83 -52.73
CA LYS A 192 -1.14 -1.42 -52.39
C LYS A 192 -2.30 -0.62 -51.78
N ASN A 193 -3.53 -0.80 -52.27
CA ASN A 193 -4.72 -0.07 -51.81
C ASN A 193 -5.39 -0.70 -50.57
N GLN A 194 -4.95 -1.89 -50.18
CA GLN A 194 -5.48 -2.72 -49.09
C GLN A 194 -4.45 -2.88 -47.95
N LEU A 195 -3.46 -1.98 -47.89
CA LEU A 195 -2.45 -1.93 -46.82
C LEU A 195 -2.72 -0.77 -45.87
N ILE A 196 -2.29 -0.95 -44.62
CA ILE A 196 -2.24 0.06 -43.58
C ILE A 196 -0.78 0.25 -43.20
N LEU A 197 -0.30 1.48 -43.23
CA LEU A 197 1.02 1.85 -42.74
C LEU A 197 0.88 2.50 -41.36
N THR A 198 1.45 1.86 -40.34
CA THR A 198 1.47 2.44 -38.99
C THR A 198 2.55 3.52 -38.86
N PRO A 199 2.47 4.43 -37.87
CA PRO A 199 3.39 5.57 -37.80
C PRO A 199 4.85 5.19 -37.52
N ASN A 200 5.12 3.97 -37.06
CA ASN A 200 6.46 3.39 -36.90
C ASN A 200 6.98 2.71 -38.19
N GLY A 201 6.27 2.84 -39.32
CA GLY A 201 6.73 2.36 -40.61
C GLY A 201 6.54 0.86 -40.86
N VAL A 202 5.60 0.21 -40.16
CA VAL A 202 5.28 -1.21 -40.32
C VAL A 202 4.00 -1.36 -41.16
N LEU A 203 4.03 -2.28 -42.12
CA LEU A 203 2.89 -2.58 -42.98
C LEU A 203 2.01 -3.66 -42.38
N TYR A 204 0.70 -3.47 -42.50
CA TYR A 204 -0.34 -4.44 -42.17
C TYR A 204 -1.34 -4.54 -43.33
N VAL A 205 -1.96 -5.71 -43.50
CA VAL A 205 -3.11 -5.85 -44.42
C VAL A 205 -4.41 -5.40 -43.77
N GLN A 206 -5.31 -4.83 -44.56
CA GLN A 206 -6.64 -4.43 -44.11
C GLN A 206 -7.53 -5.65 -43.77
N PRO A 207 -8.56 -5.47 -42.90
CA PRO A 207 -9.48 -6.54 -42.50
C PRO A 207 -10.17 -7.27 -43.66
N GLU A 208 -10.43 -6.56 -44.76
CA GLU A 208 -11.10 -7.07 -45.97
C GLU A 208 -10.28 -8.17 -46.65
N VAL A 209 -8.95 -8.08 -46.58
CA VAL A 209 -8.04 -9.13 -47.08
C VAL A 209 -7.94 -10.25 -46.07
N ARG A 210 -7.69 -9.90 -44.81
CA ARG A 210 -7.53 -10.86 -43.73
C ARG A 210 -7.79 -10.20 -42.38
N LYS A 211 -8.84 -10.65 -41.69
CA LYS A 211 -9.05 -10.30 -40.29
C LYS A 211 -8.05 -11.03 -39.40
N GLY A 212 -7.28 -10.28 -38.61
CA GLY A 212 -6.28 -10.83 -37.71
C GLY A 212 -6.87 -11.65 -36.55
N VAL A 213 -6.13 -12.66 -36.09
CA VAL A 213 -6.51 -13.50 -34.94
C VAL A 213 -6.61 -12.68 -33.64
N VAL A 214 -5.63 -11.81 -33.36
CA VAL A 214 -5.60 -10.99 -32.14
C VAL A 214 -6.70 -9.92 -32.12
N PRO A 215 -6.96 -9.16 -33.20
CA PRO A 215 -8.13 -8.29 -33.33
C PRO A 215 -9.44 -9.02 -33.03
N ARG A 216 -9.67 -10.19 -33.66
CA ARG A 216 -10.87 -11.01 -33.42
C ARG A 216 -11.00 -11.45 -31.96
N LEU A 217 -9.91 -11.93 -31.35
CA LEU A 217 -9.89 -12.33 -29.94
C LEU A 217 -10.33 -11.18 -29.03
N LEU A 218 -9.79 -9.98 -29.25
CA LEU A 218 -10.08 -8.81 -28.42
C LEU A 218 -11.50 -8.29 -28.64
N GLU A 219 -11.99 -8.31 -29.87
CA GLU A 219 -13.38 -7.96 -30.21
C GLU A 219 -14.38 -8.89 -29.51
N GLU A 220 -14.16 -10.21 -29.56
CA GLU A 220 -14.99 -11.20 -28.86
C GLU A 220 -14.92 -11.01 -27.33
N ILE A 221 -13.74 -10.72 -26.78
CA ILE A 221 -13.56 -10.47 -25.33
C ILE A 221 -14.28 -9.20 -24.88
N LEU A 222 -14.11 -8.09 -25.61
CA LEU A 222 -14.68 -6.80 -25.26
C LEU A 222 -16.21 -6.80 -25.41
N SER A 223 -16.73 -7.36 -26.50
CA SER A 223 -18.19 -7.51 -26.71
C SER A 223 -18.83 -8.39 -25.63
N THR A 224 -18.23 -9.56 -25.34
CA THR A 224 -18.68 -10.45 -24.25
C THR A 224 -18.64 -9.72 -22.90
N ARG A 225 -17.60 -8.92 -22.65
CA ARG A 225 -17.50 -8.14 -21.41
C ARG A 225 -18.61 -7.11 -21.28
N ILE A 226 -18.97 -6.41 -22.36
CA ILE A 226 -20.09 -5.47 -22.39
C ILE A 226 -21.39 -6.20 -22.08
N MET A 227 -21.66 -7.33 -22.74
CA MET A 227 -22.83 -8.17 -22.49
C MET A 227 -22.90 -8.62 -21.03
N VAL A 228 -21.80 -9.12 -20.45
CA VAL A 228 -21.75 -9.55 -19.05
C VAL A 228 -22.01 -8.38 -18.09
N LYS A 229 -21.47 -7.19 -18.37
CA LYS A 229 -21.74 -5.99 -17.56
C LYS A 229 -23.20 -5.55 -17.65
N GLN A 230 -23.83 -5.65 -18.82
CA GLN A 230 -25.24 -5.34 -18.98
C GLN A 230 -26.13 -6.35 -18.24
N ALA A 231 -25.81 -7.64 -18.34
CA ALA A 231 -26.49 -8.69 -17.57
C ALA A 231 -26.35 -8.44 -16.05
N LEU A 232 -25.15 -8.09 -15.58
CA LEU A 232 -24.88 -7.78 -14.18
C LEU A 232 -25.76 -6.63 -13.65
N LYS A 233 -26.01 -5.58 -14.47
CA LYS A 233 -26.87 -4.45 -14.09
C LYS A 233 -28.36 -4.82 -13.98
N LYS A 234 -28.81 -5.88 -14.67
CA LYS A 234 -30.21 -6.33 -14.68
C LYS A 234 -30.55 -7.29 -13.53
N LEU A 235 -29.54 -7.76 -12.78
CA LEU A 235 -29.76 -8.73 -11.71
C LEU A 235 -30.44 -8.10 -10.49
N ALA A 236 -31.37 -8.85 -9.90
CA ALA A 236 -31.99 -8.46 -8.64
C ALA A 236 -31.00 -8.62 -7.46
N PRO A 237 -31.09 -7.79 -6.40
CA PRO A 237 -30.23 -7.90 -5.22
C PRO A 237 -30.27 -9.25 -4.50
N SER A 238 -31.33 -10.03 -4.69
CA SER A 238 -31.48 -11.40 -4.17
C SER A 238 -30.53 -12.40 -4.85
N GLN A 239 -30.09 -12.14 -6.08
CA GLN A 239 -29.28 -13.05 -6.90
C GLN A 239 -27.77 -12.92 -6.65
N LYS A 240 -27.36 -12.94 -5.38
CA LYS A 240 -25.96 -12.67 -4.96
C LYS A 240 -24.94 -13.62 -5.59
N VAL A 241 -25.26 -14.90 -5.73
CA VAL A 241 -24.36 -15.90 -6.33
C VAL A 241 -24.09 -15.57 -7.80
N LEU A 242 -25.15 -15.31 -8.56
CA LEU A 242 -25.03 -14.98 -9.98
C LEU A 242 -24.29 -13.65 -10.18
N GLN A 243 -24.53 -12.68 -9.30
CA GLN A 243 -23.81 -11.41 -9.30
C GLN A 243 -22.29 -11.61 -9.12
N LYS A 244 -21.87 -12.47 -8.19
CA LYS A 244 -20.45 -12.82 -7.98
C LYS A 244 -19.84 -13.48 -9.21
N ILE A 245 -20.55 -14.45 -9.81
CA ILE A 245 -20.12 -15.16 -11.03
C ILE A 245 -19.92 -14.19 -12.19
N LEU A 246 -20.91 -13.34 -12.49
CA LEU A 246 -20.81 -12.38 -13.60
C LEU A 246 -19.74 -11.32 -13.33
N ASN A 247 -19.53 -10.91 -12.07
CA ASN A 247 -18.45 -10.01 -11.72
C ASN A 247 -17.06 -10.68 -11.90
N ALA A 248 -16.90 -11.93 -11.49
CA ALA A 248 -15.67 -12.69 -11.75
C ALA A 248 -15.38 -12.77 -13.26
N ARG A 249 -16.41 -13.07 -14.06
CA ARG A 249 -16.30 -13.16 -15.52
C ARG A 249 -15.90 -11.83 -16.17
N GLN A 250 -16.49 -10.70 -15.79
CA GLN A 250 -16.09 -9.41 -16.38
C GLN A 250 -14.66 -8.99 -15.97
N LEU A 251 -14.21 -9.36 -14.77
CA LEU A 251 -12.83 -9.13 -14.33
C LEU A 251 -11.85 -10.02 -15.12
N ALA A 252 -12.22 -11.27 -15.39
CA ALA A 252 -11.46 -12.19 -16.23
C ALA A 252 -11.20 -11.59 -17.61
N LEU A 253 -12.28 -11.14 -18.27
CA LEU A 253 -12.25 -10.56 -19.61
C LEU A 253 -11.45 -9.25 -19.63
N LYS A 254 -11.62 -8.40 -18.61
CA LYS A 254 -10.81 -7.18 -18.44
C LYS A 254 -9.32 -7.52 -18.34
N LEU A 255 -8.98 -8.53 -17.55
CA LEU A 255 -7.59 -8.92 -17.35
C LEU A 255 -6.98 -9.35 -18.68
N ILE A 256 -7.63 -10.25 -19.43
CA ILE A 256 -7.11 -10.74 -20.71
C ILE A 256 -6.91 -9.61 -21.69
N ALA A 257 -7.91 -8.74 -21.89
CA ALA A 257 -7.79 -7.59 -22.78
C ALA A 257 -6.53 -6.75 -22.47
N ASN A 258 -6.26 -6.50 -21.20
CA ASN A 258 -5.10 -5.71 -20.78
C ASN A 258 -3.75 -6.44 -20.96
N VAL A 259 -3.71 -7.76 -20.76
CA VAL A 259 -2.45 -8.53 -20.84
C VAL A 259 -2.13 -9.03 -22.25
N THR A 260 -3.08 -9.01 -23.19
CA THR A 260 -2.86 -9.45 -24.59
C THR A 260 -1.77 -8.63 -25.28
N TYR A 261 -1.76 -7.31 -25.13
CA TYR A 261 -0.64 -6.47 -25.61
C TYR A 261 0.69 -6.87 -24.96
N GLY A 262 0.69 -7.12 -23.64
CA GLY A 262 1.90 -7.52 -22.93
C GLY A 262 2.48 -8.86 -23.40
N TYR A 263 1.67 -9.71 -24.04
CA TYR A 263 2.12 -10.95 -24.66
C TYR A 263 2.97 -10.70 -25.92
N THR A 264 2.57 -9.74 -26.76
CA THR A 264 3.33 -9.35 -27.96
C THR A 264 4.63 -8.64 -27.57
N ALA A 265 4.61 -7.88 -26.46
CA ALA A 265 5.72 -7.08 -25.97
C ALA A 265 6.75 -7.84 -25.09
N ALA A 266 6.65 -9.16 -24.94
CA ALA A 266 7.43 -9.93 -23.97
C ALA A 266 8.88 -10.22 -24.42
N GLY A 267 9.74 -9.21 -24.51
CA GLY A 267 11.11 -9.32 -25.07
C GLY A 267 12.12 -10.17 -24.28
N PHE A 268 11.88 -10.42 -22.99
CA PHE A 268 12.86 -11.12 -22.12
C PHE A 268 12.50 -12.58 -21.83
N SER A 269 11.24 -12.82 -21.45
CA SER A 269 10.72 -14.14 -21.09
C SER A 269 9.46 -14.48 -21.89
N GLY A 270 9.36 -13.92 -23.10
CA GLY A 270 8.25 -14.15 -24.02
C GLY A 270 8.26 -15.56 -24.59
N ARG A 271 7.07 -16.01 -24.98
CA ARG A 271 6.88 -17.27 -25.69
C ARG A 271 6.62 -17.07 -27.18
N MET A 272 6.02 -15.94 -27.57
CA MET A 272 5.85 -15.55 -28.97
C MET A 272 5.86 -14.01 -29.10
N PRO A 273 6.98 -13.34 -28.75
CA PRO A 273 7.06 -11.88 -28.83
C PRO A 273 7.21 -11.41 -30.29
N CYS A 274 6.78 -10.17 -30.55
CA CYS A 274 6.90 -9.50 -31.84
C CYS A 274 7.09 -8.00 -31.60
N ALA A 275 8.35 -7.54 -31.68
CA ALA A 275 8.72 -6.16 -31.38
C ALA A 275 8.00 -5.16 -32.28
N GLU A 276 7.92 -5.43 -33.59
CA GLU A 276 7.24 -4.58 -34.57
C GLU A 276 5.76 -4.41 -34.22
N LEU A 277 5.10 -5.50 -33.83
CA LEU A 277 3.69 -5.47 -33.43
C LEU A 277 3.50 -4.66 -32.14
N ALA A 278 4.34 -4.87 -31.13
CA ALA A 278 4.27 -4.12 -29.88
C ALA A 278 4.50 -2.62 -30.11
N ASP A 279 5.51 -2.26 -30.92
CA ASP A 279 5.82 -0.88 -31.26
C ASP A 279 4.70 -0.21 -32.04
N SER A 280 4.09 -0.90 -33.01
CA SER A 280 2.96 -0.36 -33.77
C SER A 280 1.77 -0.03 -32.86
N ILE A 281 1.46 -0.90 -31.90
CA ILE A 281 0.36 -0.67 -30.93
C ILE A 281 0.65 0.57 -30.08
N VAL A 282 1.86 0.68 -29.52
CA VAL A 282 2.26 1.82 -28.69
C VAL A 282 2.27 3.12 -29.48
N GLN A 283 2.82 3.09 -30.70
CA GLN A 283 2.93 4.26 -31.54
C GLN A 283 1.57 4.78 -32.03
N CYS A 284 0.65 3.88 -32.40
CA CYS A 284 -0.73 4.25 -32.71
C CYS A 284 -1.44 4.87 -31.50
N GLY A 285 -1.27 4.29 -30.31
CA GLY A 285 -1.83 4.85 -29.08
C GLY A 285 -1.28 6.24 -28.75
N ARG A 286 0.04 6.41 -28.88
CA ARG A 286 0.71 7.70 -28.72
C ARG A 286 0.18 8.75 -29.69
N ARG A 287 0.12 8.44 -30.98
CA ARG A 287 -0.37 9.35 -32.02
C ARG A 287 -1.83 9.76 -31.77
N THR A 288 -2.65 8.82 -31.32
CA THR A 288 -4.06 9.05 -30.96
C THR A 288 -4.17 10.06 -29.82
N LEU A 289 -3.38 9.89 -28.75
CA LEU A 289 -3.35 10.82 -27.62
C LEU A 289 -2.82 12.21 -28.02
N GLU A 290 -1.73 12.28 -28.79
CA GLU A 290 -1.18 13.55 -29.29
C GLU A 290 -2.20 14.32 -30.14
N THR A 291 -2.93 13.61 -31.01
CA THR A 291 -3.98 14.20 -31.86
C THR A 291 -5.13 14.75 -31.00
N ALA A 292 -5.57 13.98 -30.00
CA ALA A 292 -6.62 14.43 -29.08
C ALA A 292 -6.20 15.65 -28.25
N ILE A 293 -4.94 15.68 -27.76
CA ILE A 293 -4.38 16.82 -27.03
C ILE A 293 -4.36 18.07 -27.92
N SER A 294 -3.89 17.93 -29.16
CA SER A 294 -3.85 19.03 -30.13
C SER A 294 -5.25 19.57 -30.40
N PHE A 295 -6.23 18.67 -30.60
CA PHE A 295 -7.62 19.02 -30.84
C PHE A 295 -8.23 19.81 -29.67
N VAL A 296 -8.03 19.35 -28.43
CA VAL A 296 -8.57 20.03 -27.23
C VAL A 296 -7.93 21.40 -27.02
N ASN A 297 -6.62 21.52 -27.18
CA ASN A 297 -5.90 22.78 -26.98
C ASN A 297 -6.22 23.86 -28.04
N GLN A 298 -6.58 23.46 -29.26
CA GLN A 298 -6.85 24.38 -30.37
C GLN A 298 -8.32 24.80 -30.45
N HIS A 299 -9.23 24.16 -29.71
CA HIS A 299 -10.65 24.44 -29.80
C HIS A 299 -11.00 25.83 -29.22
N PRO A 300 -11.55 26.77 -30.02
CA PRO A 300 -11.66 28.18 -29.63
C PRO A 300 -12.71 28.44 -28.54
N LEU A 301 -13.72 27.57 -28.41
CA LEU A 301 -14.86 27.81 -27.52
C LEU A 301 -14.63 27.37 -26.07
N TRP A 302 -13.74 26.40 -25.84
CA TRP A 302 -13.60 25.78 -24.51
C TRP A 302 -12.66 26.55 -23.59
N ASN A 303 -11.72 27.34 -24.15
CA ASN A 303 -10.61 27.94 -23.41
C ASN A 303 -9.92 26.91 -22.49
N ALA A 304 -9.67 25.73 -23.06
CA ALA A 304 -9.19 24.56 -22.36
C ALA A 304 -7.68 24.38 -22.57
N ARG A 305 -6.98 23.85 -21.56
CA ARG A 305 -5.55 23.51 -21.66
C ARG A 305 -5.27 22.14 -21.08
N VAL A 306 -4.64 21.26 -21.85
CA VAL A 306 -4.14 19.99 -21.34
C VAL A 306 -2.90 20.24 -20.48
N VAL A 307 -3.00 19.95 -19.18
CA VAL A 307 -1.92 20.18 -18.19
C VAL A 307 -1.14 18.91 -17.82
N TYR A 308 -1.68 17.73 -18.15
CA TYR A 308 -1.01 16.44 -17.96
C TYR A 308 -1.63 15.36 -18.85
N GLY A 309 -0.87 14.31 -19.14
CA GLY A 309 -1.33 13.12 -19.84
C GLY A 309 -0.48 11.91 -19.49
N ASP A 310 -1.13 10.76 -19.25
CA ASP A 310 -0.48 9.51 -18.85
C ASP A 310 -0.98 8.37 -19.73
N THR A 311 -0.28 8.11 -20.83
CA THR A 311 -0.51 7.00 -21.79
C THR A 311 -1.88 6.99 -22.49
N ASP A 312 -2.95 6.80 -21.74
CA ASP A 312 -4.34 6.68 -22.16
C ASP A 312 -5.24 7.82 -21.65
N SER A 313 -4.76 8.60 -20.69
CA SER A 313 -5.51 9.70 -20.07
C SER A 313 -4.96 11.08 -20.40
N MET A 314 -5.85 12.08 -20.43
CA MET A 314 -5.54 13.50 -20.56
C MET A 314 -6.26 14.33 -19.48
N PHE A 315 -5.57 15.32 -18.94
CA PHE A 315 -6.03 16.18 -17.86
C PHE A 315 -6.22 17.59 -18.40
N VAL A 316 -7.46 18.06 -18.43
CA VAL A 316 -7.82 19.32 -19.10
C VAL A 316 -8.25 20.35 -18.06
N LEU A 317 -7.45 21.40 -17.91
CA LEU A 317 -7.77 22.53 -17.06
C LEU A 317 -8.79 23.44 -17.74
N LEU A 318 -9.85 23.78 -16.99
CA LEU A 318 -10.87 24.75 -17.38
C LEU A 318 -10.84 25.94 -16.42
N LYS A 319 -10.01 26.93 -16.72
CA LYS A 319 -9.80 28.09 -15.83
C LYS A 319 -11.07 28.92 -15.67
N GLY A 320 -11.42 29.25 -14.42
CA GLY A 320 -12.57 30.10 -14.09
C GLY A 320 -13.95 29.51 -14.42
N ARG A 321 -14.05 28.19 -14.67
CA ARG A 321 -15.32 27.51 -14.97
C ARG A 321 -15.93 26.88 -13.72
N SER A 322 -17.26 26.77 -13.70
CA SER A 322 -17.95 26.01 -12.66
C SER A 322 -17.78 24.51 -12.87
N ARG A 323 -18.04 23.72 -11.82
CA ARG A 323 -18.02 22.26 -11.91
C ARG A 323 -19.10 21.74 -12.86
N GLU A 324 -20.28 22.35 -12.87
CA GLU A 324 -21.40 22.00 -13.74
C GLU A 324 -21.04 22.26 -15.22
N GLU A 325 -20.41 23.40 -15.51
CA GLU A 325 -19.88 23.69 -16.85
C GLU A 325 -18.80 22.69 -17.26
N ALA A 326 -17.92 22.32 -16.33
CA ALA A 326 -16.86 21.34 -16.55
C ALA A 326 -17.43 19.97 -16.95
N PHE A 327 -18.51 19.50 -16.31
CA PHE A 327 -19.18 18.25 -16.70
C PHE A 327 -19.78 18.31 -18.11
N ARG A 328 -20.33 19.46 -18.52
CA ARG A 328 -20.88 19.65 -19.87
C ARG A 328 -19.75 19.62 -20.92
N ILE A 329 -18.71 20.43 -20.71
CA ILE A 329 -17.56 20.52 -21.64
C ILE A 329 -16.83 19.16 -21.73
N GLY A 330 -16.66 18.46 -20.60
CA GLY A 330 -16.04 17.13 -20.60
C GLY A 330 -16.79 16.10 -21.44
N LYS A 331 -18.13 16.11 -21.42
CA LYS A 331 -18.96 15.26 -22.28
C LYS A 331 -18.82 15.62 -23.76
N GLU A 332 -18.77 16.91 -24.08
CA GLU A 332 -18.59 17.42 -25.44
C GLU A 332 -17.23 17.00 -26.02
N ILE A 333 -16.15 17.21 -25.27
CA ILE A 333 -14.79 16.78 -25.63
C ILE A 333 -14.76 15.27 -25.89
N ALA A 334 -15.32 14.46 -24.98
CA ALA A 334 -15.36 13.01 -25.13
C ALA A 334 -16.08 12.58 -26.41
N SER A 335 -17.20 13.21 -26.74
CA SER A 335 -17.98 12.91 -27.94
C SER A 335 -17.23 13.28 -29.22
N LEU A 336 -16.69 14.49 -29.31
CA LEU A 336 -16.01 14.97 -30.52
C LEU A 336 -14.68 14.25 -30.76
N VAL A 337 -13.89 13.99 -29.72
CA VAL A 337 -12.65 13.21 -29.86
C VAL A 337 -12.95 11.76 -30.23
N THR A 338 -14.04 11.17 -29.74
CA THR A 338 -14.45 9.83 -30.17
C THR A 338 -14.82 9.83 -31.66
N ALA A 339 -15.55 10.83 -32.14
CA ALA A 339 -16.02 10.91 -33.53
C ALA A 339 -14.90 11.05 -34.58
N ILE A 340 -13.74 11.62 -34.21
CA ILE A 340 -12.59 11.76 -35.13
C ILE A 340 -11.70 10.50 -35.18
N ASN A 341 -11.96 9.50 -34.33
CA ASN A 341 -11.17 8.28 -34.25
C ASN A 341 -11.92 7.08 -34.87
N PRO A 342 -11.21 6.07 -35.39
CA PRO A 342 -11.83 4.87 -35.93
C PRO A 342 -12.50 4.04 -34.82
N ASP A 343 -13.57 3.30 -35.17
CA ASP A 343 -14.16 2.31 -34.25
C ASP A 343 -13.15 1.19 -33.92
N PRO A 344 -13.04 0.71 -32.66
CA PRO A 344 -13.81 1.05 -31.45
C PRO A 344 -13.11 2.03 -30.50
N VAL A 345 -12.30 2.97 -31.01
CA VAL A 345 -11.52 3.90 -30.19
C VAL A 345 -12.43 4.96 -29.58
N THR A 346 -12.73 4.81 -28.28
CA THR A 346 -13.65 5.69 -27.56
C THR A 346 -12.95 6.43 -26.42
N LEU A 347 -13.07 7.76 -26.40
CA LEU A 347 -12.65 8.58 -25.26
C LEU A 347 -13.80 8.65 -24.24
N LYS A 348 -13.48 8.39 -22.97
CA LYS A 348 -14.44 8.46 -21.88
C LYS A 348 -14.13 9.63 -20.97
N PHE A 349 -15.14 10.42 -20.66
CA PHE A 349 -15.08 11.35 -19.54
C PHE A 349 -15.32 10.58 -18.24
N GLU A 350 -14.34 10.60 -17.34
CA GLU A 350 -14.40 9.84 -16.09
C GLU A 350 -14.88 10.67 -14.91
N LYS A 351 -14.28 11.85 -14.73
CA LYS A 351 -14.46 12.67 -13.53
C LYS A 351 -13.90 14.07 -13.69
N VAL A 352 -14.28 14.94 -12.76
CA VAL A 352 -13.70 16.28 -12.55
C VAL A 352 -12.94 16.29 -11.24
N TYR A 353 -11.70 16.77 -11.27
CA TYR A 353 -10.95 17.14 -10.07
C TYR A 353 -11.21 18.59 -9.71
N HIS A 354 -11.63 18.86 -8.47
CA HIS A 354 -11.87 20.22 -7.98
C HIS A 354 -11.83 20.28 -6.44
N PRO A 355 -10.75 20.77 -5.79
CA PRO A 355 -9.43 21.11 -6.35
C PRO A 355 -8.48 19.88 -6.45
N CYS A 356 -7.28 20.08 -7.01
CA CYS A 356 -6.23 19.04 -7.05
C CYS A 356 -4.79 19.58 -7.03
N PHE A 357 -3.85 18.66 -6.78
CA PHE A 357 -2.41 18.83 -6.97
C PHE A 357 -1.91 17.87 -8.04
N LEU A 358 -1.21 18.40 -9.04
CA LEU A 358 -0.36 17.61 -9.94
C LEU A 358 1.09 17.79 -9.48
N LEU A 359 1.78 16.71 -9.11
CA LEU A 359 3.13 16.79 -8.53
C LEU A 359 4.21 16.46 -9.56
N THR A 360 4.22 15.22 -10.02
CA THR A 360 5.17 14.69 -11.02
C THR A 360 4.45 13.59 -11.79
N LYS A 361 5.09 13.04 -12.83
CA LYS A 361 4.57 11.85 -13.54
C LYS A 361 4.07 10.78 -12.55
N LYS A 362 2.83 10.33 -12.77
CA LYS A 362 2.14 9.30 -11.98
C LYS A 362 1.95 9.65 -10.49
N ARG A 363 2.05 10.94 -10.13
CA ARG A 363 1.85 11.44 -8.76
C ARG A 363 0.95 12.67 -8.74
N TYR A 364 -0.29 12.47 -8.33
CA TYR A 364 -1.30 13.52 -8.24
C TYR A 364 -2.37 13.15 -7.21
N VAL A 365 -3.09 14.15 -6.70
CA VAL A 365 -4.15 13.97 -5.72
C VAL A 365 -5.20 15.05 -5.87
N GLY A 366 -6.48 14.70 -5.73
CA GLY A 366 -7.56 15.67 -5.83
C GLY A 366 -8.87 15.16 -5.28
N TYR A 367 -9.81 16.08 -5.11
CA TYR A 367 -11.21 15.76 -4.88
C TYR A 367 -11.89 15.48 -6.21
N SER A 368 -12.25 14.21 -6.43
CA SER A 368 -12.90 13.75 -7.66
C SER A 368 -14.41 13.70 -7.51
N TYR A 369 -15.08 14.21 -8.54
CA TYR A 369 -16.51 14.13 -8.76
C TYR A 369 -16.78 13.36 -10.04
N GLU A 370 -17.59 12.31 -9.97
CA GLU A 370 -17.93 11.45 -11.11
C GLU A 370 -19.26 11.84 -11.78
N ASN A 371 -20.10 12.60 -11.09
CA ASN A 371 -21.36 13.14 -11.61
C ASN A 371 -21.65 14.54 -11.05
N PRO A 372 -22.44 15.37 -11.77
CA PRO A 372 -22.79 16.73 -11.33
C PRO A 372 -23.54 16.77 -10.00
N GLU A 373 -24.35 15.76 -9.72
CA GLU A 373 -25.20 15.67 -8.53
C GLU A 373 -24.42 15.24 -7.27
N GLN A 374 -23.14 14.88 -7.42
CA GLN A 374 -22.28 14.45 -6.33
C GLN A 374 -21.88 15.63 -5.43
N ASN A 375 -22.43 15.66 -4.22
CA ASN A 375 -22.08 16.67 -3.21
C ASN A 375 -20.74 16.37 -2.53
N GLU A 376 -20.56 15.14 -2.04
CA GLU A 376 -19.33 14.75 -1.32
C GLU A 376 -18.23 14.30 -2.28
N PRO A 377 -17.02 14.87 -2.22
CA PRO A 377 -15.92 14.45 -3.07
C PRO A 377 -15.35 13.09 -2.67
N ILE A 378 -14.80 12.37 -3.65
CA ILE A 378 -13.94 11.23 -3.40
C ILE A 378 -12.49 11.73 -3.33
N PHE A 379 -11.78 11.43 -2.25
CA PHE A 379 -10.34 11.71 -2.15
C PHE A 379 -9.57 10.71 -3.00
N ASP A 380 -9.16 11.10 -4.20
CA ASP A 380 -8.40 10.24 -5.11
C ASP A 380 -6.93 10.64 -5.12
N ALA A 381 -6.07 9.71 -4.71
CA ALA A 381 -4.64 9.88 -4.62
C ALA A 381 -3.93 8.81 -5.45
N LYS A 382 -3.03 9.23 -6.36
CA LYS A 382 -2.22 8.34 -7.19
C LYS A 382 -0.74 8.57 -6.91
N GLY A 383 -0.01 7.49 -6.63
CA GLY A 383 1.46 7.46 -6.52
C GLY A 383 2.10 8.23 -5.34
N ILE A 384 1.31 9.02 -4.60
CA ILE A 384 1.76 9.74 -3.40
C ILE A 384 1.74 8.83 -2.15
N GLU A 385 2.33 9.31 -1.07
CA GLU A 385 2.60 8.53 0.14
C GLU A 385 1.34 8.01 0.86
N THR A 386 0.16 8.58 0.59
CA THR A 386 -1.12 8.12 1.17
C THR A 386 -1.52 6.72 0.71
N VAL A 387 -1.15 6.33 -0.50
CA VAL A 387 -1.50 5.01 -1.10
C VAL A 387 -0.31 4.06 -1.19
N ARG A 388 0.88 4.53 -0.85
CA ARG A 388 2.10 3.71 -0.85
C ARG A 388 2.23 2.94 0.47
N ARG A 389 2.90 1.79 0.40
CA ARG A 389 3.12 0.89 1.54
C ARG A 389 4.58 0.87 2.01
N ASP A 390 5.43 1.73 1.47
CA ASP A 390 6.87 1.77 1.81
C ASP A 390 7.22 2.76 2.92
N THR A 391 6.24 3.55 3.37
CA THR A 391 6.31 4.52 4.46
C THR A 391 5.54 4.03 5.69
N CYS A 392 5.68 4.72 6.83
CA CYS A 392 4.89 4.41 8.03
C CYS A 392 3.50 5.09 7.96
N PRO A 393 2.46 4.52 8.61
CA PRO A 393 1.09 5.06 8.56
C PRO A 393 0.96 6.53 9.00
N ALA A 394 1.82 7.03 9.90
CA ALA A 394 1.84 8.42 10.33
C ALA A 394 2.02 9.38 9.14
N VAL A 395 2.88 9.05 8.17
CA VAL A 395 3.11 9.87 6.98
C VAL A 395 1.83 9.96 6.15
N ALA A 396 1.21 8.81 5.86
CA ALA A 396 -0.02 8.74 5.06
C ALA A 396 -1.16 9.53 5.74
N LYS A 397 -1.40 9.29 7.03
CA LYS A 397 -2.46 9.96 7.81
C LYS A 397 -2.26 11.48 7.88
N MET A 398 -1.04 11.94 8.17
CA MET A 398 -0.73 13.37 8.25
C MET A 398 -0.83 14.05 6.90
N LEU A 399 -0.34 13.42 5.83
CA LEU A 399 -0.41 13.95 4.48
C LEU A 399 -1.87 14.05 4.00
N GLU A 400 -2.65 12.98 4.16
CA GLU A 400 -4.07 12.98 3.79
C GLU A 400 -4.84 14.05 4.55
N ARG A 401 -4.70 14.14 5.87
CA ARG A 401 -5.44 15.15 6.65
C ARG A 401 -5.01 16.58 6.28
N SER A 402 -3.73 16.81 6.00
CA SER A 402 -3.24 18.13 5.56
C SER A 402 -3.81 18.51 4.18
N LEU A 403 -3.87 17.55 3.25
CA LEU A 403 -4.47 17.74 1.93
C LEU A 403 -5.98 18.02 2.03
N ARG A 404 -6.71 17.30 2.88
CA ARG A 404 -8.14 17.53 3.11
C ARG A 404 -8.41 18.93 3.64
N ILE A 405 -7.66 19.37 4.66
CA ILE A 405 -7.74 20.75 5.18
C ILE A 405 -7.48 21.76 4.04
N MET A 406 -6.46 21.53 3.21
CA MET A 406 -6.17 22.42 2.08
C MET A 406 -7.29 22.44 1.04
N PHE A 407 -7.91 21.30 0.73
CA PHE A 407 -8.99 21.22 -0.25
C PHE A 407 -10.31 21.79 0.25
N GLU A 408 -10.62 21.62 1.53
CA GLU A 408 -11.86 22.08 2.16
C GLU A 408 -11.80 23.58 2.49
N GLU A 409 -10.67 24.04 3.02
CA GLU A 409 -10.57 25.38 3.63
C GLU A 409 -9.70 26.35 2.82
N GLN A 410 -8.90 25.84 1.87
CA GLN A 410 -7.94 26.61 1.07
C GLN A 410 -7.01 27.51 1.90
N ASP A 411 -6.75 27.14 3.15
CA ASP A 411 -6.03 27.95 4.14
C ASP A 411 -4.75 27.24 4.63
N LEU A 412 -3.60 27.76 4.22
CA LEU A 412 -2.28 27.28 4.62
C LEU A 412 -1.98 27.46 6.10
N VAL A 413 -2.58 28.45 6.78
CA VAL A 413 -2.39 28.69 8.22
C VAL A 413 -2.99 27.56 9.04
N LYS A 414 -4.15 27.03 8.62
CA LYS A 414 -4.79 25.88 9.26
C LYS A 414 -4.01 24.60 9.03
N VAL A 415 -3.45 24.41 7.83
CA VAL A 415 -2.51 23.31 7.54
C VAL A 415 -1.29 23.38 8.46
N LYS A 416 -0.63 24.55 8.54
CA LYS A 416 0.51 24.80 9.43
C LYS A 416 0.17 24.45 10.89
N SER A 417 -0.95 24.98 11.38
CA SER A 417 -1.43 24.75 12.74
C SER A 417 -1.68 23.26 13.03
N TYR A 418 -2.27 22.52 12.08
CA TYR A 418 -2.45 21.07 12.20
C TYR A 418 -1.11 20.32 12.28
N VAL A 419 -0.18 20.65 11.38
CA VAL A 419 1.13 20.00 11.28
C VAL A 419 1.97 20.25 12.53
N GLU A 420 2.01 21.49 13.03
CA GLU A 420 2.71 21.85 14.27
C GLU A 420 2.12 21.11 15.48
N ARG A 421 0.80 20.99 15.58
CA ARG A 421 0.16 20.17 16.62
C ARG A 421 0.58 18.71 16.54
N GLN A 422 0.65 18.13 15.34
CA GLN A 422 1.11 16.74 15.20
C GLN A 422 2.58 16.58 15.57
N TRP A 423 3.46 17.48 15.13
CA TRP A 423 4.87 17.46 15.53
C TRP A 423 5.04 17.58 17.05
N THR A 424 4.27 18.45 17.70
CA THR A 424 4.25 18.57 19.17
C THR A 424 3.84 17.26 19.84
N ARG A 425 2.82 16.56 19.31
CA ARG A 425 2.42 15.24 19.83
C ARG A 425 3.51 14.18 19.65
N ILE A 426 4.19 14.17 18.50
CA ILE A 426 5.28 13.24 18.22
C ILE A 426 6.44 13.50 19.20
N LEU A 427 6.90 14.76 19.30
CA LEU A 427 8.00 15.16 20.19
C LEU A 427 7.72 14.93 21.69
N SER A 428 6.45 14.97 22.09
CA SER A 428 6.00 14.68 23.45
C SER A 428 5.69 13.19 23.70
N GLY A 429 5.83 12.32 22.70
CA GLY A 429 5.52 10.89 22.82
C GLY A 429 4.03 10.57 22.94
N LYS A 430 3.13 11.54 22.70
CA LYS A 430 1.66 11.39 22.80
C LYS A 430 1.04 10.85 21.51
N VAL A 431 1.62 9.77 20.98
CA VAL A 431 1.23 9.13 19.72
C VAL A 431 1.23 7.61 19.84
N SER A 432 0.43 6.93 19.01
CA SER A 432 0.44 5.47 18.94
C SER A 432 1.65 5.00 18.16
N ILE A 433 2.44 4.09 18.74
CA ILE A 433 3.62 3.48 18.10
C ILE A 433 3.23 2.72 16.82
N GLN A 434 1.99 2.22 16.75
CA GLN A 434 1.45 1.53 15.57
C GLN A 434 1.66 2.35 14.28
N ASP A 435 1.49 3.67 14.37
CA ASP A 435 1.59 4.56 13.21
C ASP A 435 3.03 4.80 12.74
N PHE A 436 4.03 4.34 13.50
CA PHE A 436 5.45 4.49 13.20
C PHE A 436 6.12 3.19 12.79
N ILE A 437 5.37 2.09 12.70
CA ILE A 437 5.87 0.79 12.24
C ILE A 437 5.93 0.79 10.71
N PHE A 438 7.14 0.60 10.17
CA PHE A 438 7.31 0.24 8.77
C PHE A 438 7.09 -1.25 8.59
N ALA A 439 6.68 -1.66 7.40
CA ALA A 439 6.71 -3.07 6.98
C ALA A 439 7.20 -3.13 5.54
N LYS A 440 8.31 -3.83 5.27
CA LYS A 440 8.89 -3.93 3.91
C LYS A 440 9.16 -5.37 3.53
N GLU A 441 9.03 -5.67 2.25
CA GLU A 441 9.29 -7.01 1.71
C GLU A 441 10.77 -7.37 1.86
N VAL A 442 11.02 -8.58 2.34
CA VAL A 442 12.36 -9.14 2.49
C VAL A 442 12.57 -10.26 1.48
N ARG A 443 13.65 -10.19 0.70
CA ARG A 443 14.04 -11.18 -0.31
C ARG A 443 15.47 -11.67 -0.05
N LEU A 444 15.66 -12.35 1.08
CA LEU A 444 16.95 -12.97 1.44
C LEU A 444 17.45 -13.86 0.29
N GLY A 445 18.76 -13.87 0.06
CA GLY A 445 19.41 -14.55 -1.06
C GLY A 445 19.43 -13.77 -2.39
N THR A 446 18.63 -12.71 -2.56
CA THR A 446 18.64 -11.89 -3.80
C THR A 446 19.41 -10.58 -3.69
N TYR A 447 19.79 -10.19 -2.46
CA TYR A 447 20.55 -8.96 -2.25
C TYR A 447 21.99 -9.13 -2.70
N SER A 448 22.51 -8.10 -3.39
CA SER A 448 23.90 -8.11 -3.87
C SER A 448 24.87 -8.23 -2.71
N ALA A 449 25.83 -9.15 -2.80
CA ALA A 449 26.95 -9.25 -1.87
C ALA A 449 27.83 -8.00 -1.86
N ARG A 450 27.75 -7.16 -2.91
CA ARG A 450 28.47 -5.88 -3.01
C ARG A 450 27.76 -4.72 -2.29
N ALA A 451 26.51 -4.90 -1.83
CA ALA A 451 25.80 -3.86 -1.12
C ALA A 451 26.42 -3.66 0.27
N SER A 452 26.78 -2.41 0.59
CA SER A 452 27.41 -2.04 1.86
C SER A 452 26.55 -2.33 3.09
N SER A 453 25.24 -2.45 2.92
CA SER A 453 24.32 -2.80 4.00
C SER A 453 23.03 -3.42 3.48
N LEU A 454 22.50 -4.37 4.23
CA LEU A 454 21.16 -4.92 4.00
C LEU A 454 20.07 -3.86 4.25
N PRO A 455 18.91 -3.96 3.58
CA PRO A 455 17.76 -3.11 3.90
C PRO A 455 17.32 -3.27 5.38
N PRO A 456 16.75 -2.23 6.02
CA PRO A 456 16.33 -2.27 7.44
C PRO A 456 15.50 -3.50 7.84
N ALA A 457 14.51 -3.87 7.03
CA ALA A 457 13.67 -5.03 7.29
C ALA A 457 14.44 -6.36 7.21
N ALA A 458 15.42 -6.47 6.31
CA ALA A 458 16.29 -7.63 6.21
C ALA A 458 17.24 -7.74 7.41
N ILE A 459 17.74 -6.61 7.92
CA ILE A 459 18.55 -6.58 9.16
C ILE A 459 17.75 -7.12 10.34
N VAL A 460 16.50 -6.69 10.52
CA VAL A 460 15.63 -7.20 11.59
C VAL A 460 15.39 -8.70 11.45
N ALA A 461 15.15 -9.17 10.22
CA ALA A 461 14.99 -10.60 9.94
C ALA A 461 16.26 -11.40 10.29
N THR A 462 17.44 -10.93 9.86
CA THR A 462 18.72 -11.59 10.17
C THR A 462 18.98 -11.61 11.68
N LYS A 463 18.71 -10.52 12.41
CA LYS A 463 18.82 -10.49 13.89
C LYS A 463 17.87 -11.50 14.55
N ALA A 464 16.65 -11.65 14.03
CA ALA A 464 15.70 -12.65 14.51
C ALA A 464 16.20 -14.08 14.25
N MET A 465 16.75 -14.36 13.06
CA MET A 465 17.33 -15.66 12.70
C MET A 465 18.55 -16.04 13.56
N LEU A 466 19.38 -15.06 13.95
CA LEU A 466 20.47 -15.29 14.89
C LEU A 466 19.97 -15.72 16.28
N SER A 467 18.79 -15.24 16.68
CA SER A 467 18.17 -15.59 17.96
C SER A 467 17.41 -16.92 17.89
N ASP A 468 16.71 -17.16 16.78
CA ASP A 468 15.99 -18.39 16.46
C ASP A 468 16.12 -18.67 14.95
N PRO A 469 16.89 -19.69 14.53
CA PRO A 469 17.05 -20.03 13.12
C PRO A 469 15.73 -20.32 12.39
N ARG A 470 14.65 -20.67 13.11
CA ARG A 470 13.32 -20.91 12.53
C ARG A 470 12.53 -19.62 12.25
N ALA A 471 13.05 -18.46 12.67
CA ALA A 471 12.45 -17.14 12.39
C ALA A 471 12.79 -16.60 10.99
N GLU A 472 13.25 -17.46 10.07
CA GLU A 472 13.51 -17.09 8.69
C GLU A 472 12.23 -16.60 7.98
N PRO A 473 12.23 -15.38 7.41
CA PRO A 473 11.08 -14.87 6.68
C PRO A 473 10.92 -15.58 5.34
N ARG A 474 9.67 -15.76 4.91
CA ARG A 474 9.38 -16.28 3.56
C ARG A 474 9.77 -15.28 2.48
N TYR A 475 9.93 -15.75 1.25
CA TYR A 475 10.26 -14.89 0.11
C TYR A 475 9.23 -13.77 -0.08
N ALA A 476 9.72 -12.52 -0.05
CA ALA A 476 8.92 -11.30 -0.12
C ALA A 476 7.89 -11.14 1.01
N GLU A 477 8.13 -11.77 2.17
CA GLU A 477 7.39 -11.50 3.40
C GLU A 477 7.65 -10.07 3.88
N ARG A 478 6.61 -9.40 4.39
CA ARG A 478 6.72 -8.03 4.89
C ARG A 478 7.12 -8.04 6.36
N VAL A 479 8.38 -7.74 6.64
CA VAL A 479 8.92 -7.72 8.01
C VAL A 479 8.75 -6.33 8.63
N PRO A 480 8.10 -6.23 9.81
CA PRO A 480 7.89 -4.96 10.46
C PRO A 480 9.13 -4.48 11.23
N TYR A 481 9.37 -3.16 11.25
CA TYR A 481 10.47 -2.55 11.99
C TYR A 481 10.15 -1.11 12.41
N VAL A 482 10.88 -0.63 13.43
CA VAL A 482 10.83 0.76 13.91
C VAL A 482 12.24 1.35 13.99
N VAL A 483 12.33 2.67 13.92
CA VAL A 483 13.59 3.41 14.05
C VAL A 483 13.67 4.08 15.42
N ILE A 484 14.72 3.76 16.16
CA ILE A 484 14.96 4.21 17.53
C ILE A 484 16.10 5.23 17.60
N HIS A 485 16.23 5.91 18.72
CA HIS A 485 17.41 6.75 18.97
C HIS A 485 18.68 5.89 19.02
N GLY A 486 19.71 6.36 18.34
CA GLY A 486 21.05 5.79 18.38
C GLY A 486 22.05 6.78 18.98
N GLU A 487 23.29 6.32 19.13
CA GLU A 487 24.41 7.16 19.52
C GLU A 487 24.67 8.27 18.49
N PRO A 488 25.30 9.40 18.88
CA PRO A 488 25.70 10.43 17.93
C PRO A 488 26.50 9.84 16.75
N GLY A 489 26.05 10.09 15.52
CA GLY A 489 26.68 9.53 14.31
C GLY A 489 26.23 8.11 13.94
N ALA A 490 25.34 7.48 14.72
CA ALA A 490 24.81 6.15 14.40
C ALA A 490 24.12 6.14 13.03
N ARG A 491 24.36 5.07 12.26
CA ARG A 491 23.75 4.90 10.95
C ARG A 491 22.32 4.39 11.13
N LEU A 492 21.48 4.57 10.11
CA LEU A 492 20.09 4.07 10.13
C LEU A 492 20.03 2.57 10.44
N VAL A 493 20.96 1.79 9.90
CA VAL A 493 21.02 0.33 10.08
C VAL A 493 21.24 -0.09 11.55
N ASP A 494 21.91 0.75 12.34
CA ASP A 494 22.22 0.50 13.74
C ASP A 494 21.01 0.88 14.63
N MET A 495 20.16 1.78 14.13
CA MET A 495 18.97 2.33 14.81
C MET A 495 17.67 1.55 14.52
N VAL A 496 17.73 0.39 13.88
CA VAL A 496 16.54 -0.37 13.48
C VAL A 496 16.35 -1.62 14.34
N ILE A 497 15.14 -1.77 14.89
CA ILE A 497 14.75 -2.90 15.74
C ILE A 497 13.36 -3.46 15.38
N ASN A 498 13.09 -4.66 15.88
CA ASN A 498 11.74 -5.26 15.85
C ASN A 498 10.78 -4.45 16.75
N PRO A 499 9.53 -4.18 16.35
CA PRO A 499 8.58 -3.45 17.18
C PRO A 499 8.34 -4.05 18.56
N TYR A 500 8.38 -5.38 18.70
CA TYR A 500 8.23 -6.03 20.00
C TYR A 500 9.30 -5.59 21.00
N GLY A 501 10.55 -5.42 20.57
CA GLY A 501 11.64 -4.96 21.43
C GLY A 501 11.47 -3.51 21.92
N LEU A 502 10.72 -2.67 21.18
CA LEU A 502 10.33 -1.33 21.66
C LEU A 502 9.17 -1.40 22.66
N LEU A 503 8.25 -2.34 22.47
CA LEU A 503 7.02 -2.46 23.22
C LEU A 503 7.19 -3.19 24.57
N GLU A 504 8.23 -4.01 24.70
CA GLU A 504 8.59 -4.70 25.94
C GLU A 504 8.57 -3.77 27.17
N VAL A 505 8.14 -4.34 28.30
CA VAL A 505 8.09 -3.64 29.58
C VAL A 505 9.52 -3.39 30.05
N GLY A 506 9.84 -2.14 30.40
CA GLY A 506 11.21 -1.73 30.76
C GLY A 506 12.17 -1.61 29.57
N SER A 507 11.67 -1.64 28.32
CA SER A 507 12.52 -1.44 27.14
C SER A 507 13.29 -0.11 27.23
N PRO A 508 14.61 -0.12 27.03
CA PRO A 508 15.41 1.10 27.09
C PRO A 508 15.33 1.89 25.76
N TYR A 509 14.61 1.38 24.76
CA TYR A 509 14.54 1.99 23.45
C TYR A 509 13.45 3.06 23.39
N ARG A 510 13.72 4.13 22.65
CA ARG A 510 12.76 5.20 22.37
C ARG A 510 12.70 5.45 20.88
N LEU A 511 11.51 5.80 20.40
CA LEU A 511 11.28 6.15 19.01
C LEU A 511 12.13 7.37 18.62
N ASN A 512 12.74 7.36 17.43
CA ASN A 512 13.50 8.52 16.94
C ASN A 512 12.57 9.58 16.34
N GLU A 513 11.98 10.44 17.17
CA GLU A 513 10.98 11.42 16.75
C GLU A 513 11.51 12.34 15.65
N LEU A 514 12.76 12.78 15.78
CA LEU A 514 13.42 13.67 14.82
C LEU A 514 13.60 13.00 13.46
N TYR A 515 13.99 11.71 13.43
CA TYR A 515 14.08 10.95 12.18
C TYR A 515 12.72 10.88 11.48
N TYR A 516 11.65 10.52 12.19
CA TYR A 516 10.32 10.43 11.58
C TYR A 516 9.82 11.79 11.08
N ILE A 517 10.00 12.86 11.84
CA ILE A 517 9.58 14.19 11.41
C ILE A 517 10.40 14.65 10.20
N THR A 518 11.73 14.64 10.29
CA THR A 518 12.61 15.27 9.29
C THR A 518 12.88 14.42 8.06
N LYS A 519 12.90 13.08 8.19
CA LYS A 519 13.24 12.17 7.09
C LYS A 519 12.03 11.49 6.46
N GLN A 520 10.88 11.44 7.14
CA GLN A 520 9.69 10.76 6.63
C GLN A 520 8.54 11.74 6.36
N ILE A 521 8.10 12.49 7.38
CA ILE A 521 6.91 13.34 7.33
C ILE A 521 7.15 14.61 6.49
N ILE A 522 8.17 15.39 6.83
CA ILE A 522 8.48 16.66 6.15
C ILE A 522 8.70 16.45 4.64
N PRO A 523 9.50 15.48 4.16
CA PRO A 523 9.71 15.30 2.72
C PRO A 523 8.43 14.99 1.95
N ALA A 524 7.49 14.24 2.54
CA ALA A 524 6.21 13.92 1.90
C ALA A 524 5.32 15.15 1.76
N LEU A 525 5.17 15.92 2.84
CA LEU A 525 4.40 17.16 2.84
C LEU A 525 5.06 18.25 1.98
N GLN A 526 6.40 18.35 1.98
CA GLN A 526 7.17 19.32 1.21
C GLN A 526 7.03 19.12 -0.30
N ARG A 527 6.87 17.87 -0.77
CA ARG A 527 6.58 17.60 -2.19
C ARG A 527 5.26 18.21 -2.66
N VAL A 528 4.28 18.33 -1.77
CA VAL A 528 2.96 18.89 -2.07
C VAL A 528 2.96 20.40 -1.82
N PHE A 529 3.12 20.80 -0.56
CA PHE A 529 2.99 22.20 -0.15
C PHE A 529 4.17 23.07 -0.59
N GLY A 530 5.29 22.46 -1.00
CA GLY A 530 6.37 23.19 -1.66
C GLY A 530 5.94 23.86 -2.97
N LEU A 531 4.93 23.31 -3.67
CA LEU A 531 4.34 23.93 -4.86
C LEU A 531 3.61 25.24 -4.55
N LEU A 532 3.24 25.46 -3.29
CA LEU A 532 2.64 26.70 -2.79
C LEU A 532 3.68 27.65 -2.17
N GLY A 533 4.98 27.40 -2.39
CA GLY A 533 6.07 28.21 -1.84
C GLY A 533 6.35 27.98 -0.35
N VAL A 534 5.75 26.95 0.26
CA VAL A 534 5.93 26.66 1.70
C VAL A 534 7.23 25.91 1.95
N ASN A 535 7.94 26.28 3.02
CA ASN A 535 9.09 25.52 3.54
C ASN A 535 8.77 24.90 4.91
N LEU A 536 8.50 23.59 4.92
CA LEU A 536 8.15 22.87 6.15
C LEU A 536 9.33 22.69 7.10
N ASN A 537 10.57 22.68 6.60
CA ASN A 537 11.73 22.67 7.49
C ASN A 537 11.81 23.98 8.28
N LYS A 538 11.43 25.11 7.66
CA LYS A 538 11.34 26.41 8.35
C LYS A 538 10.26 26.36 9.44
N TRP A 539 9.04 25.89 9.11
CA TRP A 539 7.98 25.70 10.12
C TRP A 539 8.43 24.83 11.29
N PHE A 540 9.11 23.71 11.02
CA PHE A 540 9.61 22.83 12.07
C PHE A 540 10.75 23.42 12.91
N LYS A 541 11.51 24.40 12.38
CA LYS A 541 12.55 25.11 13.13
C LYS A 541 11.95 26.20 14.02
N GLU A 542 10.94 26.91 13.52
CA GLU A 542 10.27 28.02 14.19
C GLU A 542 9.24 27.57 15.24
N MET A 543 8.73 26.33 15.13
CA MET A 543 7.72 25.86 16.06
C MET A 543 8.23 25.88 17.52
N PRO A 544 7.38 26.22 18.50
CA PRO A 544 7.70 26.07 19.91
C PRO A 544 8.09 24.63 20.22
N ARG A 545 9.26 24.43 20.84
CA ARG A 545 9.68 23.10 21.28
C ARG A 545 8.91 22.73 22.54
N PRO A 546 8.10 21.66 22.54
CA PRO A 546 7.40 21.27 23.74
C PRO A 546 8.39 20.87 24.82
N THR A 547 8.18 21.37 26.03
CA THR A 547 8.84 20.83 27.23
C THR A 547 8.47 19.35 27.33
N ARG A 548 9.44 18.45 27.18
CA ARG A 548 9.18 17.01 27.23
C ARG A 548 8.55 16.66 28.58
N SER A 549 7.38 16.02 28.57
CA SER A 549 6.75 15.54 29.80
C SER A 549 7.64 14.54 30.52
N THR A 550 7.81 14.72 31.82
CA THR A 550 8.75 14.01 32.71
C THR A 550 8.54 12.49 32.81
N LEU A 551 7.34 11.98 32.52
CA LEU A 551 7.10 10.54 32.36
C LEU A 551 7.98 9.89 31.28
N ALA A 552 8.35 10.64 30.23
CA ALA A 552 9.29 10.17 29.21
C ALA A 552 10.74 10.08 29.73
N LYS A 553 11.12 10.86 30.77
CA LYS A 553 12.45 10.77 31.40
C LYS A 553 12.57 9.58 32.36
N ARG A 554 11.48 9.16 33.02
CA ARG A 554 11.46 7.95 33.86
C ARG A 554 11.66 6.63 33.09
N GLN A 555 11.55 6.64 31.75
CA GLN A 555 11.73 5.44 30.91
C GLN A 555 13.13 4.82 31.00
N SER A 556 14.15 5.54 31.50
CA SER A 556 15.51 5.01 31.68
C SER A 556 15.79 4.43 33.08
N ALA A 557 14.85 4.51 34.03
CA ALA A 557 15.14 4.32 35.46
C ALA A 557 14.72 2.95 36.06
N LEU A 558 13.92 2.13 35.38
CA LEU A 558 13.31 0.94 35.99
C LEU A 558 14.18 -0.33 35.94
N GLY A 559 15.50 -0.17 36.07
CA GLY A 559 16.48 -1.24 36.12
C GLY A 559 17.10 -1.45 37.51
N HIS A 560 16.39 -1.17 38.60
CA HIS A 560 16.90 -1.50 39.95
C HIS A 560 16.53 -2.93 40.34
N GLY A 561 17.56 -3.71 40.67
CA GLY A 561 17.43 -5.08 41.12
C GLY A 561 16.68 -5.19 42.44
N SER A 562 15.70 -6.10 42.47
CA SER A 562 15.24 -6.68 43.73
C SER A 562 16.46 -7.32 44.42
N ARG A 563 16.79 -6.78 45.60
CA ARG A 563 17.53 -7.50 46.64
C ARG A 563 16.52 -8.42 47.34
N ASP A 564 16.13 -9.52 46.70
CA ASP A 564 15.52 -10.65 47.39
C ASP A 564 16.54 -11.77 47.50
N SER A 565 17.25 -11.76 48.62
CA SER A 565 18.08 -12.85 49.10
C SER A 565 17.20 -14.00 49.60
N SER A 566 16.67 -14.83 48.70
CA SER A 566 16.32 -16.24 48.98
C SER A 566 15.65 -16.93 47.80
N SER A 567 16.40 -17.71 47.01
CA SER A 567 15.92 -18.98 46.43
C SER A 567 17.04 -19.71 45.66
N ILE A 568 17.50 -20.79 46.28
CA ILE A 568 17.92 -22.10 45.73
C ILE A 568 18.71 -22.10 44.41
N ARG A 569 19.98 -22.47 44.55
CA ARG A 569 20.91 -22.83 43.47
C ARG A 569 20.37 -24.03 42.68
N LEU A 570 20.12 -23.83 41.39
CA LEU A 570 20.28 -24.87 40.38
C LEU A 570 21.12 -24.28 39.26
N GLY A 571 22.36 -24.76 39.17
CA GLY A 571 23.37 -24.21 38.29
C GLY A 571 23.08 -24.47 36.82
N TRP A 572 23.33 -23.47 35.98
CA TRP A 572 23.77 -23.61 34.60
C TRP A 572 24.61 -22.38 34.25
N ASN A 573 25.86 -22.63 33.86
CA ASN A 573 26.84 -21.64 33.45
C ASN A 573 26.39 -20.89 32.19
N LYS A 574 25.92 -19.65 32.33
CA LYS A 574 25.95 -18.64 31.27
C LYS A 574 26.80 -17.46 31.76
N LYS A 575 27.91 -17.21 31.06
CA LYS A 575 28.71 -15.98 31.21
C LYS A 575 27.77 -14.77 31.09
N PRO A 576 27.83 -13.78 32.00
CA PRO A 576 27.01 -12.58 31.90
C PRO A 576 27.50 -11.75 30.70
N SER A 577 26.63 -11.49 29.73
CA SER A 577 26.88 -10.45 28.74
C SER A 577 26.92 -9.10 29.47
N ALA A 578 27.99 -8.34 29.24
CA ALA A 578 28.16 -7.01 29.81
C ALA A 578 26.93 -6.14 29.47
N LYS A 579 26.12 -5.80 30.49
CA LYS A 579 25.11 -4.76 30.36
C LYS A 579 25.85 -3.46 30.14
N VAL A 580 25.77 -2.89 28.93
CA VAL A 580 26.22 -1.52 28.67
C VAL A 580 25.34 -0.60 29.50
N ALA A 581 25.85 -0.19 30.66
CA ALA A 581 25.21 0.81 31.51
C ALA A 581 25.24 2.16 30.78
N ARG A 582 24.08 2.80 30.61
CA ARG A 582 23.98 4.10 29.94
C ARG A 582 24.32 5.21 30.91
N ILE A 583 24.71 6.38 30.40
CA ILE A 583 24.90 7.57 31.23
C ILE A 583 23.64 7.91 32.05
N ASP A 584 22.45 7.69 31.49
CA ASP A 584 21.16 7.81 32.18
C ASP A 584 21.03 6.91 33.42
N THR A 585 21.78 5.80 33.47
CA THR A 585 21.83 4.88 34.61
C THR A 585 22.71 5.44 35.75
N TYR A 586 23.59 6.40 35.44
CA TYR A 586 24.49 7.06 36.39
C TYR A 586 24.01 8.47 36.78
N TYR A 587 23.30 9.17 35.88
CA TYR A 587 22.76 10.52 36.10
C TYR A 587 21.23 10.47 36.19
N MET A 588 20.72 10.06 37.35
CA MET A 588 19.28 10.05 37.63
C MET A 588 18.81 11.46 37.97
N SER A 589 18.12 12.12 37.04
CA SER A 589 17.33 13.31 37.34
C SER A 589 15.92 12.90 37.77
N SER A 590 15.63 12.93 39.06
CA SER A 590 14.28 12.74 39.59
C SER A 590 13.43 13.97 39.25
N HIS A 591 12.15 13.74 38.92
CA HIS A 591 11.23 14.83 38.63
C HIS A 591 9.91 14.62 39.38
N CYS A 592 9.30 15.73 39.80
CA CYS A 592 8.00 15.75 40.43
C CYS A 592 6.93 15.13 39.50
N THR A 593 6.15 14.21 40.04
CA THR A 593 5.09 13.49 39.29
C THR A 593 3.93 14.40 38.84
N ILE A 594 3.78 15.58 39.47
CA ILE A 594 2.68 16.53 39.24
C ILE A 594 3.10 17.65 38.27
N CYS A 595 4.06 18.49 38.65
CA CYS A 595 4.47 19.64 37.83
C CYS A 595 5.59 19.30 36.83
N GLY A 596 6.34 18.22 37.07
CA GLY A 596 7.48 17.86 36.24
C GLY A 596 8.76 18.67 36.52
N ASP A 597 8.83 19.43 37.61
CA ASP A 597 10.07 20.08 38.02
C ASP A 597 11.09 19.07 38.53
N THR A 598 12.38 19.41 38.48
CA THR A 598 13.45 18.55 38.96
C THR A 598 13.41 18.49 40.49
N VAL A 599 13.56 17.30 41.06
CA VAL A 599 13.58 17.07 42.51
C VAL A 599 14.92 16.45 42.90
N GLN A 600 15.36 16.70 44.12
CA GLN A 600 16.65 16.22 44.62
C GLN A 600 16.50 14.80 45.19
N GLY A 601 17.45 13.93 44.91
CA GLY A 601 17.47 12.56 45.45
C GLY A 601 16.31 11.67 44.96
N SER A 602 15.77 10.86 45.85
CA SER A 602 14.69 9.88 45.60
C SER A 602 13.28 10.43 45.84
N GLU A 603 13.12 11.75 45.98
CA GLU A 603 11.80 12.34 46.21
C GLU A 603 10.90 12.21 44.96
N THR A 604 9.60 11.97 45.19
CA THR A 604 8.59 11.80 44.13
C THR A 604 7.84 13.10 43.78
N PHE A 605 7.88 14.09 44.67
CA PHE A 605 7.19 15.38 44.55
C PHE A 605 8.13 16.54 44.91
N CYS A 606 7.96 17.70 44.29
CA CYS A 606 8.76 18.88 44.64
C CYS A 606 8.19 19.56 45.89
N SER A 607 9.05 20.31 46.60
CA SER A 607 8.68 21.08 47.78
C SER A 607 7.52 22.06 47.54
N TYR A 608 7.37 22.58 46.32
CA TYR A 608 6.25 23.45 45.95
C TYR A 608 4.92 22.70 45.90
N CYS A 609 4.88 21.53 45.25
CA CYS A 609 3.66 20.71 45.19
C CYS A 609 3.27 20.18 46.58
N LEU A 610 4.25 19.80 47.40
CA LEU A 610 4.03 19.31 48.76
C LEU A 610 3.43 20.36 49.71
N LYS A 611 3.51 21.67 49.40
CA LYS A 611 2.84 22.72 50.20
C LYS A 611 1.32 22.51 50.31
N ASN A 612 0.72 21.81 49.36
CA ASN A 612 -0.71 21.48 49.37
C ASN A 612 -0.91 19.97 49.20
N GLU A 613 -0.62 19.22 50.26
CA GLU A 613 -0.73 17.76 50.29
C GLU A 613 -2.11 17.25 49.87
N ALA A 614 -3.18 17.95 50.23
CA ALA A 614 -4.55 17.58 49.85
C ALA A 614 -4.74 17.59 48.32
N VAL A 615 -4.18 18.58 47.62
CA VAL A 615 -4.21 18.66 46.16
C VAL A 615 -3.32 17.57 45.54
N VAL A 616 -2.13 17.32 46.11
CA VAL A 616 -1.23 16.24 45.65
C VAL A 616 -1.93 14.89 45.74
N ALA A 617 -2.50 14.56 46.89
CA ALA A 617 -3.23 13.32 47.13
C ALA A 617 -4.41 13.19 46.14
N THR A 618 -5.21 14.25 45.97
CA THR A 618 -6.35 14.23 45.05
C THR A 618 -5.93 14.02 43.60
N VAL A 619 -4.89 14.69 43.13
CA VAL A 619 -4.39 14.59 41.75
C VAL A 619 -3.80 13.20 41.48
N VAL A 620 -2.98 12.70 42.40
CA VAL A 620 -2.32 11.39 42.26
C VAL A 620 -3.37 10.28 42.33
N THR A 621 -4.22 10.26 43.35
CA THR A 621 -5.29 9.27 43.51
C THR A 621 -6.30 9.33 42.36
N GLY A 622 -6.72 10.53 41.94
CA GLY A 622 -7.61 10.71 40.79
C GLY A 622 -7.00 10.20 39.49
N ARG A 623 -5.71 10.44 39.27
CA ARG A 623 -4.99 9.95 38.08
C ARG A 623 -4.80 8.44 38.11
N THR A 624 -4.42 7.87 39.25
CA THR A 624 -4.30 6.41 39.43
C THR A 624 -5.63 5.72 39.20
N SER A 625 -6.71 6.18 39.87
CA SER A 625 -8.05 5.62 39.70
C SER A 625 -8.56 5.70 38.26
N LYS A 626 -8.26 6.80 37.55
CA LYS A 626 -8.60 6.92 36.13
C LYS A 626 -7.85 5.87 35.28
N LEU A 627 -6.54 5.74 35.45
CA LEU A 627 -5.72 4.77 34.72
C LEU A 627 -6.12 3.32 35.04
N GLU A 628 -6.54 3.04 36.27
CA GLU A 628 -7.08 1.73 36.67
C GLU A 628 -8.40 1.40 35.96
N ARG A 629 -9.34 2.35 35.91
CA ARG A 629 -10.59 2.16 35.16
C ARG A 629 -10.33 1.95 33.67
N GLU A 630 -9.38 2.71 33.10
CA GLU A 630 -9.00 2.57 31.70
C GLU A 630 -8.36 1.20 31.41
N ILE A 631 -7.42 0.72 32.24
CA ILE A 631 -6.80 -0.60 32.02
C ILE A 631 -7.81 -1.73 32.20
N GLN A 632 -8.72 -1.64 33.19
CA GLN A 632 -9.80 -2.61 33.40
C GLN A 632 -10.74 -2.66 32.20
N HIS A 633 -11.11 -1.50 31.65
CA HIS A 633 -11.93 -1.43 30.45
C HIS A 633 -11.21 -2.07 29.25
N LEU A 634 -9.93 -1.76 29.02
CA LEU A 634 -9.14 -2.35 27.93
C LEU A 634 -8.96 -3.88 28.11
N ALA A 635 -8.77 -4.34 29.35
CA ALA A 635 -8.68 -5.76 29.68
C ALA A 635 -10.02 -6.48 29.42
N ALA A 636 -11.15 -5.86 29.75
CA ALA A 636 -12.49 -6.38 29.45
C ALA A 636 -12.73 -6.48 27.93
N VAL A 637 -12.32 -5.47 27.16
CA VAL A 637 -12.36 -5.51 25.68
C VAL A 637 -11.50 -6.67 25.14
N CYS A 638 -10.28 -6.84 25.67
CA CYS A 638 -9.43 -7.96 25.31
C CYS A 638 -10.02 -9.31 25.73
N GLY A 639 -10.74 -9.38 26.87
CA GLY A 639 -11.46 -10.55 27.33
C GLY A 639 -12.57 -10.95 26.39
N HIS A 640 -13.42 -10.00 25.98
CA HIS A 640 -14.49 -10.25 25.01
C HIS A 640 -13.95 -10.70 23.64
N CYS A 641 -12.80 -10.17 23.22
CA CYS A 641 -12.12 -10.58 21.99
C CYS A 641 -11.48 -11.99 22.07
N GLY A 642 -11.41 -12.62 23.26
CA GLY A 642 -10.76 -13.92 23.48
C GLY A 642 -9.26 -13.85 23.71
N GLY A 643 -8.70 -12.66 23.95
CA GLY A 643 -7.28 -12.44 24.20
C GLY A 643 -6.83 -12.53 25.66
N ALA A 644 -7.77 -12.60 26.61
CA ALA A 644 -7.50 -12.60 28.06
C ALA A 644 -7.65 -13.98 28.68
N ASP A 645 -6.73 -14.35 29.56
CA ASP A 645 -6.69 -15.64 30.24
C ASP A 645 -7.10 -15.58 31.70
N TRP A 646 -8.41 -15.52 31.96
CA TRP A 646 -8.96 -15.48 33.31
C TRP A 646 -8.93 -16.81 34.06
N ILE A 647 -8.50 -17.89 33.40
CA ILE A 647 -8.60 -19.25 33.93
C ILE A 647 -7.29 -19.71 34.56
N MET A 648 -6.17 -19.58 33.82
CA MET A 648 -4.92 -20.22 34.22
C MET A 648 -3.95 -19.25 34.91
N GLU A 649 -3.77 -18.06 34.34
CA GLU A 649 -2.72 -17.13 34.80
C GLU A 649 -3.24 -15.72 35.14
N SER A 650 -4.53 -15.48 34.94
CA SER A 650 -5.16 -14.15 34.94
C SER A 650 -4.52 -13.16 33.93
N GLY A 651 -5.33 -12.23 33.40
CA GLY A 651 -4.86 -11.12 32.56
C GLY A 651 -4.68 -11.40 31.06
N VAL A 652 -4.32 -10.35 30.30
CA VAL A 652 -4.28 -10.38 28.83
C VAL A 652 -2.97 -10.92 28.25
N LYS A 653 -3.04 -12.00 27.45
CA LYS A 653 -1.88 -12.65 26.80
C LYS A 653 -1.69 -12.30 25.32
N CYS A 654 -2.65 -11.60 24.71
CA CYS A 654 -2.60 -11.21 23.30
C CYS A 654 -1.49 -10.19 23.00
N VAL A 655 -0.71 -10.45 21.94
CA VAL A 655 0.41 -9.61 21.45
C VAL A 655 0.24 -9.12 20.00
N SER A 656 -1.00 -9.05 19.50
CA SER A 656 -1.26 -8.73 18.09
C SER A 656 -0.87 -7.29 17.72
N LEU A 657 0.17 -7.13 16.90
CA LEU A 657 0.57 -5.83 16.33
C LEU A 657 -0.48 -5.22 15.38
N ALA A 658 -1.45 -6.01 14.91
CA ALA A 658 -2.56 -5.53 14.09
C ALA A 658 -3.68 -4.88 14.92
N CYS A 659 -3.62 -4.97 16.25
CA CYS A 659 -4.66 -4.47 17.15
C CYS A 659 -4.26 -3.12 17.77
N PRO A 660 -5.03 -2.03 17.59
CA PRO A 660 -4.73 -0.75 18.25
C PRO A 660 -4.83 -0.83 19.77
N VAL A 661 -5.74 -1.66 20.30
CA VAL A 661 -5.93 -1.89 21.75
C VAL A 661 -4.67 -2.43 22.40
N PHE A 662 -3.84 -3.21 21.68
CA PHE A 662 -2.58 -3.71 22.20
C PHE A 662 -1.62 -2.57 22.59
N TYR A 663 -1.49 -1.56 21.72
CA TYR A 663 -0.61 -0.42 21.97
C TYR A 663 -1.12 0.47 23.09
N GLU A 664 -2.43 0.75 23.11
CA GLU A 664 -3.03 1.57 24.17
C GLU A 664 -2.94 0.87 25.53
N ARG A 665 -3.20 -0.45 25.58
CA ARG A 665 -3.05 -1.25 26.80
C ARG A 665 -1.64 -1.17 27.36
N LEU A 666 -0.61 -1.37 26.53
CA LEU A 666 0.77 -1.28 26.98
C LEU A 666 1.16 0.12 27.44
N LYS A 667 0.63 1.16 26.79
CA LYS A 667 0.84 2.55 27.20
C LYS A 667 0.23 2.83 28.58
N ILE A 668 -1.06 2.51 28.77
CA ILE A 668 -1.75 2.70 30.04
C ILE A 668 -1.11 1.86 31.15
N GLN A 669 -0.73 0.61 30.87
CA GLN A 669 -0.05 -0.25 31.84
C GLN A 669 1.29 0.34 32.32
N LYS A 670 2.06 0.95 31.40
CA LYS A 670 3.30 1.65 31.74
C LYS A 670 3.03 2.92 32.55
N GLU A 671 2.05 3.73 32.17
CA GLU A 671 1.69 4.94 32.91
C GLU A 671 1.15 4.63 34.30
N LEU A 672 0.29 3.62 34.43
CA LEU A 672 -0.29 3.17 35.68
C LEU A 672 0.80 2.72 36.66
N ARG A 673 1.74 1.88 36.21
CA ARG A 673 2.87 1.41 37.04
C ARG A 673 3.64 2.58 37.66
N VAL A 674 3.99 3.57 36.84
CA VAL A 674 4.79 4.73 37.28
C VAL A 674 4.03 5.60 38.28
N VAL A 675 2.71 5.79 38.08
CA VAL A 675 1.90 6.62 38.97
C VAL A 675 1.54 5.85 40.25
N SER A 676 1.25 4.54 40.17
CA SER A 676 0.90 3.71 41.33
C SER A 676 2.09 3.51 42.26
N GLU A 677 3.31 3.31 41.73
CA GLU A 677 4.54 3.25 42.52
C GLU A 677 4.75 4.56 43.30
N SER A 678 4.70 5.71 42.62
CA SER A 678 4.86 7.01 43.31
C SER A 678 3.73 7.33 44.29
N ALA A 679 2.51 6.86 44.03
CA ALA A 679 1.38 7.02 44.94
C ALA A 679 1.53 6.14 46.20
N GLY A 680 2.02 4.91 46.01
CA GLY A 680 2.29 3.96 47.09
C GLY A 680 3.44 4.39 47.98
N GLU A 681 4.55 4.83 47.39
CA GLU A 681 5.71 5.35 48.14
C GLU A 681 5.35 6.55 49.03
N ALA A 682 4.38 7.36 48.59
CA ALA A 682 3.93 8.53 49.34
C ALA A 682 2.72 8.26 50.27
N GLY A 683 2.25 7.01 50.34
CA GLY A 683 1.14 6.62 51.22
C GLY A 683 -0.24 7.16 50.79
N TYR A 684 -0.37 7.73 49.58
CA TYR A 684 -1.64 8.30 49.10
C TYR A 684 -2.57 7.27 48.45
N TYR A 685 -2.05 6.10 48.05
CA TYR A 685 -2.81 5.04 47.38
C TYR A 685 -2.20 3.66 47.64
N PRO A 686 -3.00 2.59 47.81
CA PRO A 686 -2.46 1.23 47.94
C PRO A 686 -1.70 0.80 46.68
N PHE A 687 -0.67 -0.03 46.85
CA PHE A 687 0.14 -0.50 45.72
C PHE A 687 -0.70 -1.36 44.77
N CYS A 688 -0.94 -0.86 43.57
CA CYS A 688 -1.65 -1.58 42.53
C CYS A 688 -0.65 -2.23 41.57
N CYS A 689 -0.59 -3.56 41.58
CA CYS A 689 0.16 -4.32 40.58
C CYS A 689 -0.61 -4.32 39.25
N GLY A 690 -0.25 -3.40 38.35
CA GLY A 690 -0.78 -3.36 36.98
C GLY A 690 -0.49 -4.61 36.13
N GLU A 691 0.23 -5.60 36.68
CA GLU A 691 0.44 -6.93 36.09
C GLU A 691 -0.76 -7.88 36.27
N LEU A 692 -1.75 -7.50 37.09
CA LEU A 692 -2.98 -8.26 37.31
C LEU A 692 -4.04 -8.12 36.18
N PHE A 693 -3.80 -7.25 35.19
CA PHE A 693 -4.77 -6.90 34.11
C PHE A 693 -4.33 -7.33 32.71
#